data_AF-A0AAN8EEV1-F1
#
_entry.id   AF-A0AAN8EEV1-F1
#
_cell.length_a   1.000
_cell.length_b   1.000
_cell.length_c   1.000
_cell.angle_alpha   90.00
_cell.angle_beta   90.00
_cell.angle_gamma   90.00
#
_symmetry.space_group_name_H-M   'P 1'
#
loop_
_entity.id
_entity.type
_entity.pdbx_description
1 polymer ?
#
loop_
_entity_poly.entity_id
_entity_poly.type
_entity_poly.pdbx_seq_one_letter_code
_entity_poly.pdbx_strand_id
1 'polypeptide(L)'
;MADSGYRPRRGGGGGGFNNRKRRNRDDDDNYDGGRRYQRPRWEEPPATKLRKQVVSIAEAPHRRVDEDIMNSAKTIADNYFDSDLTNTFLDIAVSLTLEQPLKIPFIAAIVLQTNAQKPEFTEEVLKKLAEALQKNINEGCWREVKLLLRFLACLQGLFMGDGVFPFLEELFTRAAELQTASNEDALGLELVKIILFTVAYTMASSATESAAQAASLLDQTSIIASGPPHVLENLVDPYPSFEQGAPPSHESVLSLLQKHMEEEKKNNWELPCLPRPWKGSQPAGEEDLLASAQKHPFPTLDLPATLQIGPRQIFPEVYFSVYADQDINTVPPASDSSSLLIRDALTDAINVLHINRYIAGKVLIDMDCYFAQGTFVKRATAFDKIRELTEDKNTWKPEDVIVDATFSQLLQLPTPEHKPVFYHSVLTESCKVAPAAVAPSLGRAIRYLYRNIDRMDLEISQRFLDWFSHHLSNFGFTWKWTEWVDDVELQDISPKKAFILDALDKEIRLSFAQRIKGVLPEPYQALIAPEKEKDSPDFKFDDPSTPFADQAKELMSRIRQKASDEEIAAALSAIEQDAANSGLANPNLASTDAYMTCICYVGSKSLSHVLAVIERSRERLSSLANESPDLRKQIIGSVLEFWKHQIGNGVCLVDKLLNYGIVTPQSVVEWALVDNIDRGTLLTKNWCYELITKTISKVVFRVKQVVTKIRDPRLSEEERSTLQAALDKEMADMKSLFSSIEDAVGSVASASKDGMIESSDALRAEEESTLREWGAKWLRVFRRRAAVEESWVKEELAKPLPELPAEPEPKVDDVKMEDTKPTNGGAEDGRQGSREGDLGDGADGIE
;
A
#
# COMPACT_ATOMS: atom_id res chain seq x y z
N MET A 1 -36.90 -3.08 32.71
CA MET A 1 -38.07 -3.89 33.14
C MET A 1 -37.94 -5.27 32.50
N ALA A 2 -38.14 -6.33 33.30
CA ALA A 2 -38.11 -7.78 33.02
C ALA A 2 -36.74 -8.32 32.53
N ASP A 3 -35.95 -9.16 33.20
CA ASP A 3 -36.06 -10.17 34.28
C ASP A 3 -36.79 -11.49 33.96
N SER A 4 -36.14 -12.58 34.41
CA SER A 4 -36.49 -14.02 34.39
C SER A 4 -36.02 -14.85 33.16
N GLY A 5 -35.39 -16.02 33.30
CA GLY A 5 -35.30 -16.88 34.47
C GLY A 5 -34.30 -18.03 34.37
N TYR A 6 -33.82 -18.41 35.55
CA TYR A 6 -32.90 -19.48 35.88
C TYR A 6 -33.68 -20.61 36.59
N ARG A 7 -33.12 -21.85 36.58
CA ARG A 7 -33.37 -23.03 37.48
C ARG A 7 -34.32 -24.16 36.95
N PRO A 8 -34.36 -25.37 37.58
CA PRO A 8 -33.29 -26.34 37.92
C PRO A 8 -33.68 -27.86 37.87
N ARG A 9 -32.67 -28.75 37.99
CA ARG A 9 -32.57 -30.10 38.67
C ARG A 9 -33.77 -31.07 38.79
N ARG A 10 -33.51 -32.36 38.46
CA ARG A 10 -33.64 -33.63 39.25
C ARG A 10 -33.48 -34.85 38.29
N GLY A 11 -32.93 -36.03 38.60
CA GLY A 11 -32.34 -36.66 39.78
C GLY A 11 -32.32 -38.20 39.63
N GLY A 12 -31.27 -38.87 40.16
CA GLY A 12 -31.19 -40.31 40.56
C GLY A 12 -31.09 -41.37 39.44
N GLY A 13 -30.33 -42.48 39.53
CA GLY A 13 -29.45 -43.06 40.56
C GLY A 13 -29.20 -44.57 40.28
N GLY A 14 -28.01 -45.09 40.62
CA GLY A 14 -27.65 -46.53 40.79
C GLY A 14 -26.92 -47.19 39.60
N GLY A 15 -25.83 -47.98 39.73
CA GLY A 15 -25.01 -48.43 40.86
C GLY A 15 -24.00 -49.55 40.42
N GLY A 16 -22.89 -49.70 41.17
CA GLY A 16 -21.98 -50.88 41.21
C GLY A 16 -20.81 -50.89 40.19
N PHE A 17 -19.55 -51.25 40.47
CA PHE A 17 -18.86 -51.93 41.59
C PHE A 17 -17.32 -51.68 41.52
N ASN A 18 -16.69 -51.47 42.69
CA ASN A 18 -15.35 -51.89 43.20
C ASN A 18 -14.12 -51.99 42.24
N ASN A 19 -12.89 -51.59 42.61
CA ASN A 19 -12.22 -51.76 43.91
C ASN A 19 -10.93 -50.91 43.99
N ARG A 20 -10.77 -50.14 45.07
CA ARG A 20 -9.48 -49.56 45.53
C ARG A 20 -8.93 -50.47 46.62
N LYS A 21 -7.64 -50.83 46.56
CA LYS A 21 -6.87 -51.28 47.73
C LYS A 21 -5.65 -50.39 47.91
N ARG A 22 -5.58 -49.77 49.09
CA ARG A 22 -4.45 -49.01 49.63
C ARG A 22 -3.64 -49.89 50.61
N ARG A 23 -2.43 -49.40 50.88
CA ARG A 23 -1.47 -49.65 52.01
C ARG A 23 -0.41 -50.71 51.66
N ASN A 24 0.89 -50.44 51.86
CA ASN A 24 1.52 -50.14 53.15
C ASN A 24 2.73 -49.19 53.04
N ARG A 25 3.00 -48.53 54.17
CA ARG A 25 4.22 -47.81 54.52
C ARG A 25 4.74 -48.58 55.73
N ASP A 26 5.89 -49.23 55.59
CA ASP A 26 6.68 -49.76 56.70
C ASP A 26 8.13 -49.39 56.42
N ASP A 27 8.78 -48.91 57.47
CA ASP A 27 10.16 -48.45 57.53
C ASP A 27 11.14 -49.61 57.34
N ASP A 28 12.24 -49.39 56.61
CA ASP A 28 13.50 -50.09 56.83
C ASP A 28 14.67 -49.14 56.54
N ASP A 29 15.49 -48.97 57.57
CA ASP A 29 16.69 -48.16 57.61
C ASP A 29 17.85 -48.76 56.78
N ASN A 30 18.74 -47.86 56.37
CA ASN A 30 20.21 -48.01 56.19
C ASN A 30 20.83 -48.37 54.82
N TYR A 31 21.76 -47.47 54.42
CA TYR A 31 22.97 -47.63 53.59
C TYR A 31 22.85 -48.14 52.13
N ASP A 32 23.02 -47.25 51.14
CA ASP A 32 24.30 -47.01 50.44
C ASP A 32 24.08 -46.15 49.17
N GLY A 33 25.07 -45.34 48.79
CA GLY A 33 24.95 -44.27 47.80
C GLY A 33 24.88 -44.71 46.34
N GLY A 34 24.28 -43.87 45.48
CA GLY A 34 24.44 -44.02 44.03
C GLY A 34 23.37 -43.35 43.15
N ARG A 35 23.62 -42.08 42.80
CA ARG A 35 23.21 -41.43 41.54
C ARG A 35 21.70 -41.43 41.19
N ARG A 36 21.02 -40.36 41.62
CA ARG A 36 19.82 -39.87 40.92
C ARG A 36 20.21 -39.50 39.49
N TYR A 37 19.69 -40.22 38.50
CA TYR A 37 19.68 -39.77 37.10
C TYR A 37 18.84 -38.48 37.00
N GLN A 38 19.48 -37.32 37.15
CA GLN A 38 18.92 -36.06 36.66
C GLN A 38 18.83 -36.18 35.14
N ARG A 39 17.64 -35.97 34.58
CA ARG A 39 17.50 -35.72 33.14
C ARG A 39 18.44 -34.56 32.79
N PRO A 40 19.25 -34.65 31.71
CA PRO A 40 20.09 -33.54 31.30
C PRO A 40 19.23 -32.29 31.17
N ARG A 41 19.61 -31.22 31.88
CA ARG A 41 19.01 -29.90 31.69
C ARG A 41 19.40 -29.49 30.28
N TRP A 42 18.45 -29.51 29.34
CA TRP A 42 18.67 -28.99 28.00
C TRP A 42 18.98 -27.50 28.13
N GLU A 43 20.26 -27.13 28.04
CA GLU A 43 20.68 -25.75 27.92
C GLU A 43 20.62 -25.38 26.45
N GLU A 44 19.84 -24.34 26.16
CA GLU A 44 19.70 -23.83 24.81
C GLU A 44 21.06 -23.31 24.30
N PRO A 45 21.48 -23.64 23.06
CA PRO A 45 22.77 -23.20 22.53
C PRO A 45 22.93 -21.67 22.63
N PRO A 46 24.14 -21.16 22.98
CA PRO A 46 24.40 -19.73 23.13
C PRO A 46 23.94 -18.91 21.93
N ALA A 47 24.20 -19.38 20.70
CA ALA A 47 23.76 -18.73 19.46
C ALA A 47 22.22 -18.59 19.36
N THR A 48 21.47 -19.62 19.75
CA THR A 48 20.00 -19.60 19.71
C THR A 48 19.43 -18.66 20.76
N LYS A 49 20.02 -18.66 21.97
CA LYS A 49 19.65 -17.75 23.05
C LYS A 49 19.92 -16.29 22.67
N LEU A 50 21.11 -16.01 22.12
CA LEU A 50 21.48 -14.68 21.64
C LEU A 50 20.52 -14.22 20.54
N ARG A 51 20.24 -15.08 19.55
CA ARG A 51 19.27 -14.77 18.48
C ARG A 51 17.91 -14.37 19.04
N LYS A 52 17.34 -15.14 19.96
CA LYS A 52 16.05 -14.82 20.58
C LYS A 52 16.11 -13.48 21.33
N GLN A 53 17.17 -13.25 22.08
CA GLN A 53 17.35 -12.02 22.86
C GLN A 53 17.44 -10.79 21.95
N VAL A 54 18.31 -10.82 20.93
CA VAL A 54 18.51 -9.72 19.99
C VAL A 54 17.27 -9.46 19.14
N VAL A 55 16.60 -10.51 18.64
CA VAL A 55 15.37 -10.34 17.86
C VAL A 55 14.25 -9.73 18.72
N SER A 56 14.13 -10.09 19.99
CA SER A 56 13.10 -9.55 20.90
C SER A 56 13.48 -8.22 21.59
N ILE A 57 14.61 -7.61 21.22
CA ILE A 57 15.09 -6.40 21.90
C ILE A 57 14.07 -5.26 21.78
N ALA A 58 13.87 -4.54 22.88
CA ALA A 58 12.93 -3.43 22.98
C ALA A 58 11.45 -3.79 22.66
N GLU A 59 11.04 -5.06 22.70
CA GLU A 59 9.62 -5.44 22.51
C GLU A 59 8.81 -5.48 23.82
N ALA A 60 9.47 -5.41 24.98
CA ALA A 60 8.83 -5.59 26.28
C ALA A 60 8.89 -4.31 27.13
N PRO A 61 7.76 -3.62 27.39
CA PRO A 61 7.75 -2.34 28.12
C PRO A 61 8.28 -2.42 29.56
N HIS A 62 8.30 -3.61 30.15
CA HIS A 62 8.69 -3.85 31.54
C HIS A 62 10.14 -4.36 31.66
N ARG A 63 10.82 -4.62 30.54
CA ARG A 63 12.17 -5.17 30.53
C ARG A 63 13.16 -4.02 30.34
N ARG A 64 14.23 -4.04 31.13
CA ARG A 64 15.31 -3.07 31.04
C ARG A 64 16.17 -3.35 29.82
N VAL A 65 16.01 -2.52 28.79
CA VAL A 65 16.69 -2.70 27.50
C VAL A 65 18.21 -2.57 27.65
N ASP A 66 18.67 -1.74 28.57
CA ASP A 66 20.07 -1.60 28.95
C ASP A 66 20.68 -2.92 29.45
N GLU A 67 19.96 -3.66 30.29
CA GLU A 67 20.40 -4.98 30.77
C GLU A 67 20.47 -6.00 29.64
N ASP A 68 19.52 -5.97 28.71
CA ASP A 68 19.50 -6.87 27.55
C ASP A 68 20.64 -6.58 26.56
N ILE A 69 21.02 -5.31 26.41
CA ILE A 69 22.16 -4.88 25.60
C ILE A 69 23.46 -5.39 26.22
N MET A 70 23.67 -5.13 27.52
CA MET A 70 24.88 -5.57 28.24
C MET A 70 25.02 -7.10 28.22
N ASN A 71 23.92 -7.83 28.46
CA ASN A 71 23.92 -9.29 28.44
C ASN A 71 24.23 -9.85 27.05
N SER A 72 23.70 -9.24 25.99
CA SER A 72 24.00 -9.63 24.60
C SER A 72 25.47 -9.39 24.28
N ALA A 73 25.98 -8.19 24.58
CA ALA A 73 27.37 -7.82 24.34
C ALA A 73 28.35 -8.74 25.08
N LYS A 74 28.08 -9.02 26.36
CA LYS A 74 28.87 -9.96 27.15
C LYS A 74 28.83 -11.38 26.59
N THR A 75 27.65 -11.85 26.18
CA THR A 75 27.50 -13.18 25.57
C THR A 75 28.34 -13.32 24.30
N ILE A 76 28.39 -12.28 23.47
CA ILE A 76 29.24 -12.24 22.27
C ILE A 76 30.72 -12.20 22.65
N ALA A 77 31.10 -11.32 23.57
CA ALA A 77 32.49 -11.15 23.98
C ALA A 77 33.09 -12.42 24.63
N ASP A 78 32.32 -13.10 25.49
CA ASP A 78 32.73 -14.32 26.18
C ASP A 78 32.82 -15.54 25.23
N ASN A 79 32.06 -15.54 24.13
CA ASN A 79 31.94 -16.66 23.19
C ASN A 79 32.41 -16.31 21.76
N TYR A 80 33.27 -15.30 21.60
CA TYR A 80 33.75 -14.84 20.29
C TYR A 80 34.41 -15.93 19.43
N PHE A 81 34.97 -16.97 20.06
CA PHE A 81 35.59 -18.11 19.37
C PHE A 81 34.57 -19.10 18.77
N ASP A 82 33.28 -18.97 19.10
CA ASP A 82 32.19 -19.77 18.54
C ASP A 82 31.71 -19.13 17.23
N SER A 83 32.13 -19.72 16.11
CA SER A 83 31.77 -19.26 14.77
C SER A 83 30.26 -19.28 14.52
N ASP A 84 29.52 -20.19 15.13
CA ASP A 84 28.07 -20.25 14.93
C ASP A 84 27.39 -19.06 15.60
N LEU A 85 27.86 -18.68 16.79
CA LEU A 85 27.36 -17.52 17.53
C LEU A 85 27.71 -16.20 16.85
N THR A 86 28.97 -16.02 16.44
CA THR A 86 29.42 -14.78 15.78
C THR A 86 28.73 -14.59 14.44
N ASN A 87 28.67 -15.63 13.59
CA ASN A 87 27.94 -15.58 12.32
C ASN A 87 26.46 -15.29 12.53
N THR A 88 25.83 -15.92 13.53
CA THR A 88 24.42 -15.66 13.87
C THR A 88 24.19 -14.19 14.21
N PHE A 89 25.04 -13.56 15.03
CA PHE A 89 24.89 -12.13 15.33
C PHE A 89 25.15 -11.25 14.10
N LEU A 90 26.20 -11.56 13.33
CA LEU A 90 26.54 -10.83 12.11
C LEU A 90 25.38 -10.82 11.11
N ASP A 91 24.75 -11.97 10.87
CA ASP A 91 23.54 -12.07 10.04
C ASP A 91 22.39 -11.25 10.61
N ILE A 92 22.10 -11.41 11.91
CA ILE A 92 20.98 -10.73 12.57
C ILE A 92 21.16 -9.21 12.58
N ALA A 93 22.37 -8.70 12.78
CA ALA A 93 22.63 -7.27 12.82
C ALA A 93 22.30 -6.59 11.48
N VAL A 94 22.65 -7.22 10.37
CA VAL A 94 22.29 -6.73 9.02
C VAL A 94 20.82 -6.95 8.74
N SER A 95 20.30 -8.17 8.96
CA SER A 95 18.90 -8.49 8.68
C SER A 95 17.92 -7.62 9.47
N LEU A 96 18.12 -7.42 10.78
CA LEU A 96 17.23 -6.57 11.57
C LEU A 96 17.35 -5.10 11.21
N THR A 97 18.51 -4.63 10.76
CA THR A 97 18.66 -3.25 10.26
C THR A 97 17.77 -2.99 9.05
N LEU A 98 17.68 -3.97 8.14
CA LEU A 98 16.86 -3.88 6.94
C LEU A 98 15.40 -4.23 7.18
N GLU A 99 15.10 -5.22 8.02
CA GLU A 99 13.74 -5.74 8.25
C GLU A 99 12.97 -5.02 9.36
N GLN A 100 13.66 -4.49 10.37
CA GLN A 100 13.06 -3.87 11.57
C GLN A 100 13.80 -2.59 11.95
N PRO A 101 13.68 -1.53 11.13
CA PRO A 101 14.51 -0.32 11.24
C PRO A 101 14.35 0.43 12.59
N LEU A 102 13.23 0.26 13.28
CA LEU A 102 13.00 0.79 14.63
C LEU A 102 14.01 0.25 15.67
N LYS A 103 14.65 -0.89 15.40
CA LYS A 103 15.61 -1.54 16.31
C LYS A 103 17.06 -1.10 16.10
N ILE A 104 17.35 -0.31 15.07
CA ILE A 104 18.72 0.09 14.70
C ILE A 104 19.52 0.67 15.88
N PRO A 105 18.99 1.64 16.66
CA PRO A 105 19.76 2.23 17.77
C PRO A 105 20.14 1.20 18.86
N PHE A 106 19.29 0.20 19.08
CA PHE A 106 19.50 -0.82 20.12
C PHE A 106 20.54 -1.86 19.67
N ILE A 107 20.50 -2.27 18.39
CA ILE A 107 21.51 -3.14 17.81
C ILE A 107 22.88 -2.45 17.80
N ALA A 108 22.92 -1.15 17.45
CA ALA A 108 24.12 -0.34 17.55
C ALA A 108 24.69 -0.26 18.96
N ALA A 109 23.84 -0.12 19.98
CA ALA A 109 24.32 -0.16 21.35
C ALA A 109 24.93 -1.52 21.75
N ILE A 110 24.43 -2.65 21.22
CA ILE A 110 25.09 -3.96 21.44
C ILE A 110 26.49 -3.96 20.83
N VAL A 111 26.65 -3.46 19.60
CA VAL A 111 27.95 -3.39 18.92
C VAL A 111 28.91 -2.47 19.68
N LEU A 112 28.46 -1.27 20.10
CA LEU A 112 29.25 -0.33 20.91
C LEU A 112 29.77 -0.98 22.19
N GLN A 113 28.90 -1.67 22.93
CA GLN A 113 29.27 -2.35 24.17
C GLN A 113 30.14 -3.57 23.95
N THR A 114 29.97 -4.27 22.82
CA THR A 114 30.83 -5.40 22.44
C THR A 114 32.23 -4.89 22.09
N ASN A 115 32.36 -3.77 21.38
CA ASN A 115 33.64 -3.17 21.03
C ASN A 115 34.50 -2.83 22.25
N ALA A 116 33.89 -2.33 23.33
CA ALA A 116 34.60 -2.03 24.58
C ALA A 116 35.22 -3.29 25.23
N GLN A 117 34.72 -4.48 24.92
CA GLN A 117 35.19 -5.76 25.47
C GLN A 117 36.04 -6.57 24.48
N LYS A 118 35.66 -6.54 23.19
CA LYS A 118 36.26 -7.27 22.06
C LYS A 118 36.23 -6.42 20.79
N PRO A 119 37.25 -5.58 20.58
CA PRO A 119 37.34 -4.75 19.38
C PRO A 119 37.40 -5.55 18.07
N GLU A 120 38.02 -6.74 18.07
CA GLU A 120 38.23 -7.55 16.87
C GLU A 120 36.92 -7.98 16.21
N PHE A 121 35.89 -8.29 17.02
CA PHE A 121 34.57 -8.64 16.49
C PHE A 121 33.89 -7.48 15.77
N THR A 122 34.17 -6.24 16.19
CA THR A 122 33.58 -5.05 15.59
C THR A 122 34.07 -4.86 14.16
N GLU A 123 35.32 -5.23 13.86
CA GLU A 123 35.85 -5.21 12.49
C GLU A 123 35.06 -6.15 11.56
N GLU A 124 34.68 -7.34 12.05
CA GLU A 124 33.84 -8.29 11.28
C GLU A 124 32.43 -7.73 11.02
N VAL A 125 31.83 -7.06 12.02
CA VAL A 125 30.53 -6.39 11.88
C VAL A 125 30.60 -5.28 10.83
N LEU A 126 31.62 -4.41 10.92
CA LEU A 126 31.82 -3.30 9.98
C LEU A 126 32.06 -3.79 8.56
N LYS A 127 32.86 -4.85 8.38
CA LYS A 127 33.08 -5.46 7.06
C LYS A 127 31.78 -5.94 6.44
N LYS A 128 30.96 -6.68 7.19
CA LYS A 128 29.69 -7.21 6.69
C LYS A 128 28.68 -6.10 6.36
N LEU A 129 28.66 -5.04 7.17
CA LEU A 129 27.84 -3.85 6.89
C LEU A 129 28.30 -3.13 5.63
N ALA A 130 29.60 -3.00 5.41
CA ALA A 130 30.17 -2.38 4.22
C ALA A 130 29.83 -3.19 2.95
N GLU A 131 29.95 -4.51 3.00
CA GLU A 131 29.56 -5.40 1.89
C GLU A 131 28.06 -5.25 1.56
N ALA A 132 27.19 -5.22 2.58
CA ALA A 132 25.76 -5.02 2.40
C ALA A 132 25.45 -3.61 1.84
N LEU A 133 26.11 -2.57 2.35
CA LEU A 133 25.91 -1.19 1.91
C LEU A 133 26.37 -1.00 0.47
N GLN A 134 27.57 -1.49 0.12
CA GLN A 134 28.09 -1.43 -1.24
C GLN A 134 27.17 -2.15 -2.23
N LYS A 135 26.66 -3.34 -1.87
CA LYS A 135 25.69 -4.06 -2.69
C LYS A 135 24.44 -3.21 -2.96
N ASN A 136 23.85 -2.62 -1.93
CA ASN A 136 22.63 -1.82 -2.08
C ASN A 136 22.86 -0.51 -2.85
N ILE A 137 24.05 0.11 -2.73
CA ILE A 137 24.45 1.27 -3.56
C ILE A 137 24.51 0.86 -5.03
N ASN A 138 25.15 -0.27 -5.35
CA ASN A 138 25.28 -0.76 -6.72
C ASN A 138 23.91 -1.07 -7.36
N GLU A 139 22.97 -1.59 -6.56
CA GLU A 139 21.61 -1.93 -7.00
C GLU A 139 20.63 -0.73 -7.01
N GLY A 140 21.03 0.43 -6.45
CA GLY A 140 20.14 1.59 -6.32
C GLY A 140 19.02 1.41 -5.26
N CYS A 141 19.23 0.55 -4.27
CA CYS A 141 18.29 0.26 -3.19
C CYS A 141 18.38 1.33 -2.08
N TRP A 142 17.89 2.54 -2.39
CA TRP A 142 18.15 3.74 -1.58
C TRP A 142 17.54 3.76 -0.17
N ARG A 143 16.43 3.04 0.09
CA ARG A 143 15.94 2.85 1.48
C ARG A 143 16.94 2.02 2.27
N GLU A 144 17.39 0.92 1.70
CA GLU A 144 18.30 -0.02 2.33
C GLU A 144 19.65 0.67 2.61
N VAL A 145 20.13 1.50 1.66
CA VAL A 145 21.26 2.42 1.87
C VAL A 145 21.02 3.35 3.06
N LYS A 146 19.86 4.02 3.12
CA LYS A 146 19.48 4.91 4.25
C LYS A 146 19.51 4.18 5.60
N LEU A 147 18.96 2.97 5.66
CA LEU A 147 18.90 2.16 6.89
C LEU A 147 20.29 1.70 7.34
N LEU A 148 21.15 1.28 6.41
CA LEU A 148 22.53 0.89 6.72
C LEU A 148 23.38 2.10 7.14
N LEU A 149 23.21 3.25 6.48
CA LEU A 149 23.85 4.50 6.89
C LEU A 149 23.38 4.97 8.25
N ARG A 150 22.08 4.84 8.57
CA ARG A 150 21.55 5.10 9.92
C ARG A 150 22.21 4.21 10.97
N PHE A 151 22.46 2.94 10.63
CA PHE A 151 23.15 2.03 11.54
C PHE A 151 24.61 2.47 11.76
N LEU A 152 25.34 2.78 10.69
CA LEU A 152 26.70 3.33 10.79
C LEU A 152 26.74 4.67 11.55
N ALA A 153 25.75 5.54 11.36
CA ALA A 153 25.61 6.80 12.09
C ALA A 153 25.45 6.59 13.60
N CYS A 154 24.67 5.57 14.01
CA CYS A 154 24.58 5.20 15.43
C CYS A 154 25.90 4.69 16.02
N LEU A 155 26.82 4.21 15.16
CA LEU A 155 28.16 3.76 15.51
C LEU A 155 29.23 4.86 15.39
N GLN A 156 28.86 6.12 15.14
CA GLN A 156 29.83 7.20 14.87
C GLN A 156 30.94 7.32 15.94
N GLY A 157 30.62 7.08 17.22
CA GLY A 157 31.60 7.12 18.30
C GLY A 157 32.74 6.10 18.18
N LEU A 158 32.60 5.07 17.33
CA LEU A 158 33.63 4.08 17.05
C LEU A 158 34.64 4.52 16.00
N PHE A 159 34.35 5.54 15.19
CA PHE A 159 35.19 5.85 14.04
C PHE A 159 36.36 6.78 14.37
N MET A 160 37.47 6.56 13.68
CA MET A 160 38.58 7.50 13.60
C MET A 160 38.23 8.67 12.68
N GLY A 161 38.77 9.86 12.97
CA GLY A 161 38.54 11.06 12.16
C GLY A 161 37.06 11.44 12.07
N ASP A 162 36.63 11.82 10.86
CA ASP A 162 35.27 12.31 10.61
C ASP A 162 34.22 11.20 10.40
N GLY A 163 34.61 9.91 10.46
CA GLY A 163 33.66 8.79 10.39
C GLY A 163 32.80 8.80 9.13
N VAL A 164 31.47 8.90 9.28
CA VAL A 164 30.52 8.85 8.16
C VAL A 164 30.53 10.09 7.25
N PHE A 165 31.00 11.25 7.73
CA PHE A 165 30.84 12.53 7.02
C PHE A 165 31.50 12.59 5.62
N PRO A 166 32.73 12.08 5.40
CA PRO A 166 33.35 12.11 4.07
C PRO A 166 32.51 11.40 3.00
N PHE A 167 31.87 10.29 3.37
CA PHE A 167 30.97 9.58 2.46
C PHE A 167 29.67 10.37 2.22
N LEU A 168 29.14 11.06 3.23
CA LEU A 168 27.98 11.95 3.05
C LEU A 168 28.30 13.17 2.16
N GLU A 169 29.52 13.71 2.24
CA GLU A 169 29.99 14.78 1.34
C GLU A 169 30.13 14.29 -0.11
N GLU A 170 30.60 13.05 -0.31
CA GLU A 170 30.64 12.43 -1.63
C GLU A 170 29.23 12.21 -2.19
N LEU A 171 28.30 11.70 -1.38
CA LEU A 171 26.89 11.57 -1.74
C LEU A 171 26.26 12.93 -2.10
N PHE A 172 26.56 13.98 -1.34
CA PHE A 172 26.09 15.33 -1.65
C PHE A 172 26.63 15.82 -2.99
N THR A 173 27.92 15.58 -3.27
CA THR A 173 28.54 15.94 -4.55
C THR A 173 27.80 15.29 -5.71
N ARG A 174 27.47 13.99 -5.59
CA ARG A 174 26.65 13.28 -6.60
C ARG A 174 25.23 13.84 -6.72
N ALA A 175 24.60 14.15 -5.59
CA ALA A 175 23.28 14.76 -5.59
C ALA A 175 23.28 16.12 -6.32
N ALA A 176 24.31 16.94 -6.09
CA ALA A 176 24.48 18.22 -6.75
C ALA A 176 24.75 18.08 -8.26
N GLU A 177 25.54 17.08 -8.68
CA GLU A 177 25.76 16.75 -10.09
C GLU A 177 24.44 16.39 -10.79
N LEU A 178 23.63 15.52 -10.17
CA LEU A 178 22.32 15.12 -10.69
C LEU A 178 21.36 16.30 -10.82
N GLN A 179 21.24 17.11 -9.77
CA GLN A 179 20.40 18.32 -9.78
C GLN A 179 20.86 19.37 -10.79
N THR A 180 22.17 19.50 -11.01
CA THR A 180 22.72 20.41 -12.02
C THR A 180 22.45 19.91 -13.44
N ALA A 181 22.47 18.60 -13.66
CA ALA A 181 22.15 18.00 -14.95
C ALA A 181 20.65 18.07 -15.26
N SER A 182 19.80 17.87 -14.25
CA SER A 182 18.35 18.00 -14.33
C SER A 182 17.79 18.44 -12.98
N ASN A 183 17.17 19.62 -12.94
CA ASN A 183 16.43 20.10 -11.76
C ASN A 183 15.21 19.22 -11.43
N GLU A 184 14.83 18.31 -12.33
CA GLU A 184 13.73 17.34 -12.16
C GLU A 184 14.22 15.97 -11.69
N ASP A 185 15.49 15.84 -11.28
CA ASP A 185 16.03 14.56 -10.84
C ASP A 185 15.54 14.21 -9.41
N ALA A 186 14.64 13.23 -9.28
CA ALA A 186 14.12 12.83 -7.98
C ALA A 186 15.17 12.14 -7.09
N LEU A 187 16.18 11.49 -7.68
CA LEU A 187 17.22 10.79 -6.93
C LEU A 187 18.12 11.77 -6.18
N GLY A 188 18.52 12.88 -6.80
CA GLY A 188 19.31 13.92 -6.14
C GLY A 188 18.61 14.45 -4.87
N LEU A 189 17.30 14.67 -4.92
CA LEU A 189 16.51 15.07 -3.75
C LEU A 189 16.47 13.99 -2.66
N GLU A 190 16.32 12.72 -3.07
CA GLU A 190 16.33 11.58 -2.14
C GLU A 190 17.67 11.43 -1.43
N LEU A 191 18.79 11.60 -2.14
CA LEU A 191 20.13 11.53 -1.55
C LEU A 191 20.31 12.61 -0.46
N VAL A 192 19.84 13.83 -0.70
CA VAL A 192 19.87 14.90 0.32
C VAL A 192 19.01 14.53 1.52
N LYS A 193 17.82 13.95 1.30
CA LYS A 193 16.95 13.45 2.38
C LYS A 193 17.66 12.37 3.22
N ILE A 194 18.34 11.42 2.57
CA ILE A 194 19.13 10.37 3.23
C ILE A 194 20.24 10.99 4.08
N ILE A 195 20.97 11.97 3.55
CA ILE A 195 22.03 12.69 4.26
C ILE A 195 21.47 13.34 5.53
N LEU A 196 20.39 14.11 5.42
CA LEU A 196 19.79 14.82 6.55
C LEU A 196 19.30 13.87 7.65
N PHE A 197 18.62 12.77 7.28
CA PHE A 197 18.24 11.76 8.25
C PHE A 197 19.46 11.09 8.89
N THR A 198 20.51 10.82 8.12
CA THR A 198 21.74 10.22 8.66
C THR A 198 22.40 11.15 9.69
N VAL A 199 22.48 12.46 9.39
CA VAL A 199 23.00 13.49 10.31
C VAL A 199 22.26 13.48 11.65
N ALA A 200 20.92 13.40 11.66
CA ALA A 200 20.15 13.33 12.90
C ALA A 200 20.59 12.16 13.80
N TYR A 201 20.77 10.96 13.23
CA TYR A 201 21.22 9.79 14.00
C TYR A 201 22.70 9.87 14.39
N THR A 202 23.55 10.49 13.56
CA THR A 202 24.95 10.77 13.90
C THR A 202 25.05 11.67 15.13
N MET A 203 24.23 12.72 15.19
CA MET A 203 24.21 13.64 16.33
C MET A 203 23.52 13.05 17.58
N ALA A 204 22.66 12.03 17.40
CA ALA A 204 22.08 11.26 18.49
C ALA A 204 23.04 10.18 19.06
N SER A 205 24.10 9.85 18.33
CA SER A 205 25.06 8.78 18.67
C SER A 205 25.92 9.08 19.91
N SER A 206 26.87 8.20 20.21
CA SER A 206 27.86 8.39 21.29
C SER A 206 28.99 9.38 20.94
N ALA A 207 29.08 9.87 19.71
CA ALA A 207 30.11 10.83 19.31
C ALA A 207 29.85 12.24 19.88
N THR A 208 30.92 12.92 20.31
CA THR A 208 30.86 14.27 20.90
C THR A 208 31.40 15.38 19.99
N GLU A 209 32.14 15.03 18.92
CA GLU A 209 32.91 15.96 18.09
C GLU A 209 32.43 15.98 16.62
N SER A 210 31.11 16.03 16.40
CA SER A 210 30.51 15.96 15.05
C SER A 210 29.72 17.19 14.62
N ALA A 211 29.56 18.17 15.53
CA ALA A 211 28.71 19.33 15.29
C ALA A 211 29.22 20.26 14.16
N ALA A 212 30.53 20.38 13.99
CA ALA A 212 31.12 21.24 12.97
C ALA A 212 30.93 20.67 11.56
N GLN A 213 31.17 19.37 11.39
CA GLN A 213 30.98 18.64 10.14
C GLN A 213 29.49 18.62 9.77
N ALA A 214 28.60 18.34 10.73
CA ALA A 214 27.16 18.44 10.53
C ALA A 214 26.74 19.85 10.09
N ALA A 215 27.26 20.89 10.74
CA ALA A 215 26.97 22.28 10.38
C ALA A 215 27.40 22.62 8.94
N SER A 216 28.60 22.18 8.52
CA SER A 216 29.12 22.38 7.16
C SER A 216 28.24 21.70 6.12
N LEU A 217 27.89 20.43 6.37
CA LEU A 217 27.07 19.65 5.44
C LEU A 217 25.64 20.21 5.34
N LEU A 218 25.05 20.67 6.45
CA LEU A 218 23.75 21.35 6.42
C LEU A 218 23.74 22.63 5.57
N ASP A 219 24.82 23.41 5.65
CA ASP A 219 24.95 24.64 4.86
C ASP A 219 25.02 24.29 3.35
N GLN A 220 25.65 23.17 2.99
CA GLN A 220 25.67 22.65 1.61
C GLN A 220 24.30 22.13 1.14
N THR A 221 23.63 21.28 1.94
CA THR A 221 22.34 20.68 1.57
C THR A 221 21.23 21.71 1.43
N SER A 222 21.32 22.84 2.14
CA SER A 222 20.37 23.96 2.06
C SER A 222 20.18 24.48 0.64
N ILE A 223 21.21 24.39 -0.23
CA ILE A 223 21.19 24.86 -1.62
C ILE A 223 20.18 24.06 -2.45
N ILE A 224 20.13 22.74 -2.25
CA ILE A 224 19.21 21.84 -2.97
C ILE A 224 17.84 21.86 -2.28
N ALA A 225 17.79 21.77 -0.95
CA ALA A 225 16.54 21.70 -0.20
C ALA A 225 15.68 22.98 -0.28
N SER A 226 16.32 24.14 -0.54
CA SER A 226 15.67 25.43 -0.77
C SER A 226 15.57 25.80 -2.25
N GLY A 227 15.89 24.86 -3.14
CA GLY A 227 15.79 25.01 -4.59
C GLY A 227 14.33 25.15 -5.07
N PRO A 228 14.12 25.38 -6.38
CA PRO A 228 12.78 25.38 -6.95
C PRO A 228 12.10 24.02 -6.71
N PRO A 229 10.78 24.01 -6.38
CA PRO A 229 10.05 22.77 -6.11
C PRO A 229 10.01 21.90 -7.36
N HIS A 230 9.96 20.59 -7.14
CA HIS A 230 9.89 19.62 -8.23
C HIS A 230 8.55 19.78 -9.00
N VAL A 231 8.54 19.57 -10.32
CA VAL A 231 7.33 19.78 -11.14
C VAL A 231 6.14 18.93 -10.67
N LEU A 232 6.42 17.71 -10.21
CA LEU A 232 5.41 16.81 -9.63
C LEU A 232 4.92 17.22 -8.24
N GLU A 233 5.62 18.10 -7.50
CA GLU A 233 5.28 18.49 -6.13
C GLU A 233 3.89 19.15 -6.06
N ASN A 234 3.64 20.11 -6.95
CA ASN A 234 2.32 20.72 -7.11
C ASN A 234 1.24 19.67 -7.47
N LEU A 235 1.63 18.62 -8.19
CA LEU A 235 0.72 17.56 -8.57
C LEU A 235 0.44 16.57 -7.43
N VAL A 236 1.16 16.60 -6.32
CA VAL A 236 0.93 15.69 -5.18
C VAL A 236 0.31 16.36 -3.95
N ASP A 237 -0.13 17.62 -4.07
CA ASP A 237 -0.90 18.32 -3.02
C ASP A 237 -2.18 17.55 -2.63
N PRO A 238 -2.33 17.10 -1.36
CA PRO A 238 -3.52 16.40 -0.86
C PRO A 238 -4.79 17.26 -0.77
N TYR A 239 -4.62 18.59 -0.59
CA TYR A 239 -5.70 19.57 -0.44
C TYR A 239 -5.46 20.76 -1.37
N PRO A 240 -5.49 20.54 -2.69
CA PRO A 240 -5.13 21.56 -3.67
C PRO A 240 -6.07 22.77 -3.60
N SER A 241 -5.50 23.97 -3.70
CA SER A 241 -6.29 25.17 -3.97
C SER A 241 -6.62 25.23 -5.47
N PHE A 242 -7.88 25.54 -5.78
CA PHE A 242 -8.33 25.79 -7.16
C PHE A 242 -8.13 27.26 -7.59
N GLU A 243 -7.70 28.13 -6.68
CA GLU A 243 -7.35 29.52 -6.99
C GLU A 243 -5.97 29.59 -7.67
N GLN A 244 -5.90 30.24 -8.83
CA GLN A 244 -4.64 30.39 -9.57
C GLN A 244 -3.62 31.21 -8.76
N GLY A 245 -2.45 30.61 -8.51
CA GLY A 245 -1.36 31.26 -7.79
C GLY A 245 -1.47 31.25 -6.26
N ALA A 246 -2.45 30.53 -5.70
CA ALA A 246 -2.50 30.28 -4.26
C ALA A 246 -1.26 29.50 -3.80
N PRO A 247 -0.74 29.78 -2.58
CA PRO A 247 0.36 29.01 -2.04
C PRO A 247 -0.05 27.53 -1.90
N PRO A 248 0.90 26.59 -2.06
CA PRO A 248 0.63 25.18 -1.82
C PRO A 248 0.12 24.98 -0.39
N SER A 249 -0.84 24.07 -0.23
CA SER A 249 -1.41 23.79 1.11
C SER A 249 -0.49 22.94 1.98
N HIS A 250 0.63 22.48 1.42
CA HIS A 250 1.52 21.48 1.96
C HIS A 250 2.96 21.99 2.04
N GLU A 251 3.74 21.35 2.92
CA GLU A 251 5.18 21.57 3.02
C GLU A 251 5.91 20.36 2.43
N SER A 252 6.94 20.60 1.63
CA SER A 252 7.87 19.56 1.16
C SER A 252 8.56 18.90 2.36
N VAL A 253 8.59 17.57 2.39
CA VAL A 253 9.27 16.81 3.45
C VAL A 253 10.76 17.16 3.49
N LEU A 254 11.40 17.36 2.33
CA LEU A 254 12.81 17.70 2.25
C LEU A 254 13.09 19.09 2.82
N SER A 255 12.31 20.10 2.42
CA SER A 255 12.48 21.47 2.91
C SER A 255 12.17 21.57 4.41
N LEU A 256 11.15 20.83 4.87
CA LEU A 256 10.81 20.76 6.29
C LEU A 256 11.93 20.08 7.10
N LEU A 257 12.49 18.98 6.59
CA LEU A 257 13.61 18.27 7.22
C LEU A 257 14.85 19.16 7.32
N GLN A 258 15.20 19.89 6.26
CA GLN A 258 16.32 20.85 6.28
C GLN A 258 16.10 21.90 7.38
N LYS A 259 14.91 22.49 7.46
CA LYS A 259 14.55 23.46 8.50
C LYS A 259 14.68 22.86 9.91
N HIS A 260 14.18 21.65 10.12
CA HIS A 260 14.31 20.96 11.41
C HIS A 260 15.77 20.75 11.80
N MET A 261 16.62 20.31 10.88
CA MET A 261 18.04 20.11 11.16
C MET A 261 18.77 21.44 11.46
N GLU A 262 18.37 22.55 10.83
CA GLU A 262 18.87 23.88 11.16
C GLU A 262 18.41 24.39 12.54
N GLU A 263 17.21 24.01 12.97
CA GLU A 263 16.71 24.29 14.33
C GLU A 263 17.43 23.44 15.37
N GLU A 264 17.65 22.16 15.11
CA GLU A 264 18.45 21.27 15.97
C GLU A 264 19.91 21.74 16.08
N LYS A 265 20.51 22.25 14.98
CA LYS A 265 21.83 22.91 14.99
C LYS A 265 21.89 24.07 15.99
N LYS A 266 20.80 24.83 16.16
CA LYS A 266 20.70 25.92 17.15
C LYS A 266 20.43 25.42 18.57
N ASN A 267 19.72 24.30 18.69
CA ASN A 267 19.29 23.72 19.96
C ASN A 267 20.25 22.63 20.49
N ASN A 268 21.50 22.61 20.06
CA ASN A 268 22.53 21.65 20.48
C ASN A 268 22.16 20.17 20.21
N TRP A 269 21.35 19.91 19.19
CA TRP A 269 21.01 18.55 18.76
C TRP A 269 20.40 17.69 19.87
N GLU A 270 19.41 18.23 20.58
CA GLU A 270 18.72 17.53 21.66
C GLU A 270 18.09 16.23 21.15
N LEU A 271 17.37 16.33 20.01
CA LEU A 271 16.71 15.22 19.33
C LEU A 271 15.95 14.30 20.31
N PRO A 272 14.98 14.83 21.07
CA PRO A 272 14.45 14.20 22.28
C PRO A 272 13.69 12.89 22.02
N CYS A 273 13.22 12.65 20.80
CA CYS A 273 12.52 11.41 20.44
C CYS A 273 13.47 10.22 20.18
N LEU A 274 14.73 10.47 19.79
CA LEU A 274 15.65 9.40 19.40
C LEU A 274 16.21 8.69 20.64
N PRO A 275 16.13 7.35 20.72
CA PRO A 275 16.63 6.63 21.87
C PRO A 275 18.16 6.67 21.92
N ARG A 276 18.73 6.82 23.13
CA ARG A 276 20.19 6.76 23.37
C ARG A 276 20.53 5.56 24.26
N PRO A 277 20.28 4.32 23.81
CA PRO A 277 20.35 3.12 24.65
C PRO A 277 21.75 2.83 25.19
N TRP A 278 22.79 3.35 24.53
CA TRP A 278 24.17 3.26 24.98
C TRP A 278 24.44 3.97 26.32
N LYS A 279 23.64 4.99 26.70
CA LYS A 279 23.79 5.73 27.97
C LYS A 279 23.34 4.91 29.19
N GLY A 280 22.33 4.04 29.02
CA GLY A 280 21.76 3.24 30.11
C GLY A 280 22.66 2.08 30.56
N SER A 281 23.64 1.70 29.74
CA SER A 281 24.54 0.57 29.98
C SER A 281 25.69 0.88 30.94
N GLN A 282 25.76 2.08 31.51
CA GLN A 282 26.78 2.47 32.49
C GLN A 282 26.22 2.36 33.92
N PRO A 283 26.75 1.47 34.79
CA PRO A 283 26.41 1.49 36.20
C PRO A 283 26.93 2.79 36.85
N ALA A 284 26.12 3.41 37.71
CA ALA A 284 26.45 4.69 38.33
C ALA A 284 27.76 4.60 39.15
N GLY A 285 28.81 5.26 38.68
CA GLY A 285 30.11 5.37 39.37
C GLY A 285 31.29 4.63 38.73
N GLU A 286 31.13 3.95 37.60
CA GLU A 286 32.24 3.34 36.82
C GLU A 286 32.74 4.27 35.70
N GLU A 287 34.01 4.12 35.30
CA GLU A 287 34.60 4.84 34.16
C GLU A 287 33.84 4.52 32.87
N ASP A 288 33.69 5.52 31.99
CA ASP A 288 33.03 5.34 30.70
C ASP A 288 33.87 4.44 29.78
N LEU A 289 33.56 3.14 29.80
CA LEU A 289 34.23 2.14 28.97
C LEU A 289 34.16 2.46 27.47
N LEU A 290 33.12 3.17 27.01
CA LEU A 290 32.99 3.59 25.61
C LEU A 290 33.96 4.72 25.27
N ALA A 291 34.24 5.63 26.20
CA ALA A 291 35.21 6.71 26.00
C ALA A 291 36.64 6.18 25.81
N SER A 292 36.96 5.04 26.43
CA SER A 292 38.25 4.35 26.28
C SER A 292 38.28 3.27 25.19
N ALA A 293 37.17 3.01 24.50
CA ALA A 293 37.07 1.93 23.54
C ALA A 293 37.94 2.18 22.29
N GLN A 294 38.48 1.10 21.71
CA GLN A 294 39.27 1.18 20.49
C GLN A 294 38.44 1.76 19.35
N LYS A 295 39.00 2.76 18.66
CA LYS A 295 38.42 3.32 17.44
C LYS A 295 38.83 2.51 16.21
N HIS A 296 38.00 2.55 15.18
CA HIS A 296 38.13 1.81 13.92
C HIS A 296 38.12 2.77 12.73
N PRO A 297 38.80 2.44 11.62
CA PRO A 297 38.63 3.20 10.37
C PRO A 297 37.18 3.06 9.87
N PHE A 298 36.67 4.12 9.24
CA PHE A 298 35.40 4.01 8.52
C PHE A 298 35.57 3.07 7.31
N PRO A 299 34.59 2.19 7.00
CA PRO A 299 34.71 1.28 5.87
C PRO A 299 34.90 2.02 4.54
N THR A 300 35.75 1.50 3.66
CA THR A 300 35.90 2.03 2.30
C THR A 300 34.69 1.64 1.47
N LEU A 301 34.01 2.63 0.91
CA LEU A 301 32.82 2.51 0.06
C LEU A 301 33.08 3.30 -1.23
N ASP A 302 32.62 2.77 -2.35
CA ASP A 302 32.79 3.41 -3.66
C ASP A 302 31.41 3.75 -4.26
N LEU A 303 31.22 4.99 -4.72
CA LEU A 303 30.03 5.36 -5.50
C LEU A 303 30.24 5.02 -6.98
N PRO A 304 29.34 4.25 -7.61
CA PRO A 304 29.39 3.99 -9.05
C PRO A 304 29.39 5.29 -9.86
N ALA A 305 30.05 5.29 -11.02
CA ALA A 305 30.12 6.46 -11.91
C ALA A 305 28.73 6.94 -12.34
N THR A 306 27.79 6.00 -12.52
CA THR A 306 26.38 6.29 -12.79
C THR A 306 25.54 5.63 -11.69
N LEU A 307 24.91 6.46 -10.86
CA LEU A 307 24.00 5.99 -9.82
C LEU A 307 22.75 5.37 -10.46
N GLN A 308 22.37 4.20 -9.98
CA GLN A 308 21.22 3.47 -10.48
C GLN A 308 19.95 3.96 -9.76
N ILE A 309 18.88 4.17 -10.54
CA ILE A 309 17.53 4.25 -9.98
C ILE A 309 17.08 2.80 -9.78
N GLY A 310 16.94 2.40 -8.52
CA GLY A 310 16.55 1.05 -8.15
C GLY A 310 15.12 0.66 -8.58
N PRO A 311 14.62 -0.47 -8.08
CA PRO A 311 13.28 -0.96 -8.43
C PRO A 311 12.16 -0.09 -7.85
N ARG A 312 12.43 0.68 -6.77
CA ARG A 312 11.45 1.59 -6.16
C ARG A 312 11.52 2.94 -6.86
N GLN A 313 10.38 3.41 -7.37
CA GLN A 313 10.22 4.76 -7.89
C GLN A 313 10.39 5.79 -6.77
N ILE A 314 11.04 6.90 -7.08
CA ILE A 314 11.27 8.00 -6.16
C ILE A 314 10.40 9.16 -6.61
N PHE A 315 9.57 9.67 -5.69
CA PHE A 315 8.71 10.82 -5.95
C PHE A 315 8.92 11.89 -4.88
N PRO A 316 8.67 13.17 -5.20
CA PRO A 316 8.61 14.21 -4.19
C PRO A 316 7.59 13.86 -3.10
N GLU A 317 7.99 14.02 -1.85
CA GLU A 317 7.16 13.72 -0.68
C GLU A 317 6.69 15.01 -0.02
N VAL A 318 5.40 15.03 0.33
CA VAL A 318 4.76 16.15 1.02
C VAL A 318 4.32 15.72 2.41
N TYR A 319 4.44 16.62 3.39
CA TYR A 319 4.01 16.31 4.74
C TYR A 319 2.48 16.28 4.82
N PHE A 320 1.93 15.19 5.34
CA PHE A 320 0.49 14.98 5.48
C PHE A 320 0.16 14.37 6.84
N SER A 321 -0.85 14.94 7.51
CA SER A 321 -1.37 14.43 8.77
C SER A 321 -2.90 14.45 8.82
N VAL A 322 -3.50 13.36 9.31
CA VAL A 322 -4.95 13.25 9.59
C VAL A 322 -5.33 13.79 10.98
N TYR A 323 -4.35 14.34 11.71
CA TYR A 323 -4.53 14.97 13.02
C TYR A 323 -4.19 16.47 13.00
N ALA A 324 -4.06 17.06 11.82
CA ALA A 324 -3.90 18.50 11.69
C ALA A 324 -5.14 19.26 12.24
N ASP A 325 -4.92 20.51 12.65
CA ASP A 325 -5.96 21.43 13.13
C ASP A 325 -6.80 20.90 14.32
N GLN A 326 -6.14 20.23 15.27
CA GLN A 326 -6.76 19.80 16.54
C GLN A 326 -6.41 20.76 17.67
N ASP A 327 -7.34 20.92 18.63
CA ASP A 327 -7.12 21.74 19.84
C ASP A 327 -5.91 21.29 20.66
N ILE A 328 -5.61 19.99 20.62
CA ILE A 328 -4.51 19.35 21.34
C ILE A 328 -3.69 18.57 20.32
N ASN A 329 -2.39 18.83 20.27
CA ASN A 329 -1.47 18.10 19.41
C ASN A 329 -1.23 16.69 19.98
N THR A 330 -1.94 15.69 19.47
CA THR A 330 -1.73 14.28 19.83
C THR A 330 -0.71 13.57 18.95
N VAL A 331 -0.21 14.24 17.93
CA VAL A 331 0.96 13.86 17.14
C VAL A 331 1.97 15.00 17.19
N PRO A 332 3.27 14.76 16.93
CA PRO A 332 4.24 15.83 16.80
C PRO A 332 3.79 16.81 15.71
N PRO A 333 3.77 18.13 15.97
CA PRO A 333 3.40 19.11 14.97
C PRO A 333 4.45 19.16 13.85
N ALA A 334 4.06 19.63 12.66
CA ALA A 334 4.98 19.75 11.52
C ALA A 334 6.22 20.60 11.84
N SER A 335 6.13 21.55 12.78
CA SER A 335 7.26 22.37 13.22
C SER A 335 8.28 21.65 14.09
N ASP A 336 7.98 20.46 14.61
CA ASP A 336 8.87 19.70 15.50
C ASP A 336 9.66 18.65 14.73
N SER A 337 10.97 18.56 14.97
CA SER A 337 11.88 17.60 14.32
C SER A 337 11.44 16.14 14.51
N SER A 338 10.78 15.84 15.63
CA SER A 338 10.23 14.52 15.95
C SER A 338 9.15 14.09 14.97
N SER A 339 8.45 15.03 14.30
CA SER A 339 7.41 14.70 13.32
C SER A 339 7.95 13.89 12.16
N LEU A 340 9.08 14.30 11.57
CA LEU A 340 9.71 13.60 10.45
C LEU A 340 10.56 12.42 10.89
N LEU A 341 11.29 12.52 12.00
CA LEU A 341 12.13 11.42 12.50
C LEU A 341 11.31 10.18 12.87
N ILE A 342 10.18 10.39 13.56
CA ILE A 342 9.26 9.30 13.90
C ILE A 342 8.53 8.80 12.65
N ARG A 343 8.08 9.71 11.76
CA ARG A 343 7.39 9.35 10.51
C ARG A 343 8.25 8.46 9.63
N ASP A 344 9.50 8.85 9.40
CA ASP A 344 10.41 8.14 8.51
C ASP A 344 10.69 6.72 9.01
N ALA A 345 10.99 6.56 10.30
CA ALA A 345 11.21 5.24 10.90
C ALA A 345 9.97 4.33 10.83
N LEU A 346 8.77 4.90 11.00
CA LEU A 346 7.52 4.14 10.89
C LEU A 346 7.16 3.80 9.46
N THR A 347 7.33 4.72 8.52
CA THR A 347 7.09 4.48 7.10
C THR A 347 7.97 3.33 6.60
N ASP A 348 9.28 3.35 6.92
CA ASP A 348 10.17 2.25 6.56
C ASP A 348 9.70 0.92 7.20
N ALA A 349 9.34 0.93 8.49
CA ALA A 349 8.87 -0.28 9.17
C ALA A 349 7.57 -0.84 8.56
N ILE A 350 6.60 0.02 8.24
CA ILE A 350 5.32 -0.37 7.61
C ILE A 350 5.58 -1.02 6.25
N ASN A 351 6.40 -0.39 5.41
CA ASN A 351 6.59 -0.82 4.03
C ASN A 351 7.53 -2.03 3.93
N VAL A 352 8.47 -2.18 4.85
CA VAL A 352 9.32 -3.38 4.92
C VAL A 352 8.52 -4.59 5.42
N LEU A 353 7.67 -4.43 6.43
CA LEU A 353 6.88 -5.52 7.02
C LEU A 353 5.63 -5.89 6.20
N HIS A 354 5.56 -5.47 4.92
CA HIS A 354 4.38 -5.65 4.07
C HIS A 354 3.96 -7.12 3.86
N ILE A 355 4.93 -8.03 3.91
CA ILE A 355 4.71 -9.48 3.77
C ILE A 355 3.89 -10.08 4.93
N ASN A 356 3.83 -9.43 6.09
CA ASN A 356 3.15 -9.97 7.26
C ASN A 356 2.43 -8.89 8.07
N ARG A 357 1.15 -8.67 7.71
CA ARG A 357 0.26 -7.71 8.39
C ARG A 357 0.13 -7.89 9.90
N TYR A 358 0.25 -9.12 10.41
CA TYR A 358 0.12 -9.39 11.85
C TYR A 358 1.36 -8.89 12.60
N ILE A 359 2.54 -9.16 12.07
CA ILE A 359 3.80 -8.65 12.63
C ILE A 359 3.83 -7.13 12.52
N ALA A 360 3.47 -6.57 11.35
CA ALA A 360 3.38 -5.12 11.17
C ALA A 360 2.47 -4.47 12.22
N GLY A 361 1.23 -4.97 12.38
CA GLY A 361 0.31 -4.47 13.39
C GLY A 361 0.86 -4.57 14.82
N LYS A 362 1.50 -5.68 15.19
CA LYS A 362 2.09 -5.85 16.53
C LYS A 362 3.24 -4.86 16.77
N VAL A 363 4.18 -4.76 15.83
CA VAL A 363 5.35 -3.86 15.93
C VAL A 363 4.90 -2.40 16.07
N LEU A 364 3.87 -1.98 15.33
CA LEU A 364 3.31 -0.64 15.43
C LEU A 364 2.64 -0.37 16.78
N ILE A 365 1.91 -1.33 17.35
CA ILE A 365 1.33 -1.15 18.69
C ILE A 365 2.41 -1.01 19.77
N ASP A 366 3.57 -1.63 19.54
CA ASP A 366 4.74 -1.53 20.43
C ASP A 366 5.69 -0.38 20.10
N MET A 367 5.26 0.57 19.26
CA MET A 367 6.08 1.66 18.73
C MET A 367 6.76 2.51 19.82
N ASP A 368 6.06 2.79 20.92
CA ASP A 368 6.57 3.58 22.04
C ASP A 368 7.80 2.97 22.74
N CYS A 369 8.02 1.66 22.60
CA CYS A 369 9.21 1.00 23.15
C CYS A 369 10.49 1.30 22.36
N TYR A 370 10.37 1.73 21.11
CA TYR A 370 11.52 1.97 20.23
C TYR A 370 12.02 3.41 20.23
N PHE A 371 11.30 4.33 20.90
CA PHE A 371 11.68 5.74 21.02
C PHE A 371 12.09 6.09 22.45
N ALA A 372 12.66 7.27 22.64
CA ALA A 372 13.13 7.71 23.95
C ALA A 372 11.98 7.79 24.97
N GLN A 373 12.28 7.49 26.23
CA GLN A 373 11.31 7.57 27.31
C GLN A 373 10.83 9.02 27.48
N GLY A 374 9.51 9.21 27.55
CA GLY A 374 8.89 10.54 27.65
C GLY A 374 8.42 11.13 26.33
N THR A 375 8.77 10.50 25.19
CA THR A 375 8.27 10.91 23.86
C THR A 375 6.75 10.84 23.78
N PHE A 376 6.15 9.79 24.35
CA PHE A 376 4.72 9.52 24.26
C PHE A 376 4.04 9.44 25.63
N VAL A 377 2.75 9.80 25.65
CA VAL A 377 1.87 9.47 26.77
C VAL A 377 1.63 7.95 26.84
N LYS A 378 1.17 7.47 28.00
CA LYS A 378 0.81 6.05 28.15
C LYS A 378 -0.25 5.65 27.12
N ARG A 379 -0.08 4.46 26.53
CA ARG A 379 -1.04 3.88 25.58
C ARG A 379 -2.46 3.89 26.14
N ALA A 380 -3.45 4.10 25.26
CA ALA A 380 -4.88 4.12 25.60
C ALA A 380 -5.30 5.22 26.60
N THR A 381 -4.46 6.25 26.81
CA THR A 381 -4.88 7.43 27.58
C THR A 381 -6.02 8.13 26.86
N ALA A 382 -7.19 8.25 27.50
CA ALA A 382 -8.34 8.92 26.89
C ALA A 382 -8.02 10.36 26.48
N PHE A 383 -8.54 10.80 25.32
CA PHE A 383 -8.23 12.11 24.75
C PHE A 383 -8.51 13.27 25.73
N ASP A 384 -9.62 13.22 26.45
CA ASP A 384 -10.01 14.27 27.41
C ASP A 384 -9.03 14.40 28.59
N LYS A 385 -8.39 13.30 28.98
CA LYS A 385 -7.41 13.27 30.09
C LYS A 385 -6.06 13.85 29.71
N ILE A 386 -5.81 14.09 28.42
CA ILE A 386 -4.55 14.69 27.95
C ILE A 386 -4.46 16.15 28.39
N ARG A 387 -5.61 16.84 28.49
CA ARG A 387 -5.70 18.22 29.02
C ARG A 387 -5.27 18.35 30.47
N GLU A 388 -5.29 17.24 31.22
CA GLU A 388 -4.94 17.19 32.64
C GLU A 388 -3.44 16.92 32.87
N LEU A 389 -2.66 16.70 31.81
CA LEU A 389 -1.22 16.51 31.90
C LEU A 389 -0.51 17.85 32.20
N THR A 390 0.59 17.77 32.94
CA THR A 390 1.46 18.94 33.23
C THR A 390 2.07 19.50 31.95
N GLU A 391 2.21 20.82 31.85
CA GLU A 391 2.74 21.52 30.66
C GLU A 391 4.11 20.99 30.18
N ASP A 392 4.94 20.44 31.09
CA ASP A 392 6.27 19.91 30.78
C ASP A 392 6.28 18.52 30.08
N LYS A 393 5.11 17.93 29.76
CA LYS A 393 5.04 16.60 29.15
C LYS A 393 4.38 16.64 27.78
N ASN A 394 4.99 15.91 26.83
CA ASN A 394 4.41 15.72 25.52
C ASN A 394 3.01 15.10 25.61
N THR A 395 2.12 15.59 24.75
CA THR A 395 0.72 15.14 24.62
C THR A 395 0.55 14.06 23.56
N TRP A 396 1.65 13.59 22.97
CA TRP A 396 1.64 12.70 21.81
C TRP A 396 1.20 11.28 22.18
N LYS A 397 0.23 10.77 21.43
CA LYS A 397 -0.33 9.42 21.62
C LYS A 397 0.31 8.46 20.62
N PRO A 398 0.86 7.32 21.06
CA PRO A 398 1.49 6.39 20.13
C PRO A 398 0.47 5.82 19.13
N GLU A 399 -0.77 5.55 19.56
CA GLU A 399 -1.85 5.10 18.68
C GLU A 399 -2.27 6.12 17.61
N ASP A 400 -2.10 7.42 17.84
CA ASP A 400 -2.41 8.45 16.84
C ASP A 400 -1.28 8.52 15.82
N VAL A 401 -0.03 8.49 16.28
CA VAL A 401 1.16 8.56 15.43
C VAL A 401 1.24 7.38 14.46
N ILE A 402 0.91 6.14 14.88
CA ILE A 402 0.90 4.99 13.96
C ILE A 402 -0.25 5.05 12.96
N VAL A 403 -1.41 5.56 13.37
CA VAL A 403 -2.56 5.74 12.47
C VAL A 403 -2.22 6.81 11.44
N ASP A 404 -1.61 7.90 11.88
CA ASP A 404 -1.16 9.00 11.03
C ASP A 404 -0.13 8.51 10.01
N ALA A 405 0.90 7.78 10.45
CA ALA A 405 1.92 7.17 9.59
C ALA A 405 1.29 6.26 8.52
N THR A 406 0.38 5.38 8.94
CA THR A 406 -0.27 4.46 8.01
C THR A 406 -1.15 5.19 6.99
N PHE A 407 -1.90 6.23 7.41
CA PHE A 407 -2.68 7.04 6.49
C PHE A 407 -1.81 7.86 5.53
N SER A 408 -0.67 8.39 5.98
CA SER A 408 0.24 9.11 5.08
C SER A 408 0.77 8.24 3.95
N GLN A 409 0.93 6.94 4.18
CA GLN A 409 1.31 5.97 3.14
C GLN A 409 0.12 5.56 2.27
N LEU A 410 -1.03 5.26 2.87
CA LEU A 410 -2.26 4.90 2.13
C LEU A 410 -2.72 6.02 1.19
N LEU A 411 -2.57 7.28 1.61
CA LEU A 411 -3.03 8.47 0.91
C LEU A 411 -1.91 9.16 0.12
N GLN A 412 -0.72 8.54 0.02
CA GLN A 412 0.42 9.08 -0.71
C GLN A 412 0.12 9.24 -2.21
N LEU A 413 0.35 10.43 -2.74
CA LEU A 413 0.32 10.70 -4.18
C LEU A 413 1.75 10.61 -4.75
N PRO A 414 1.93 10.17 -6.01
CA PRO A 414 0.89 9.76 -6.97
C PRO A 414 0.26 8.41 -6.64
N THR A 415 1.03 7.48 -6.08
CA THR A 415 0.55 6.14 -5.68
C THR A 415 1.20 5.70 -4.37
N PRO A 416 0.50 4.91 -3.53
CA PRO A 416 1.12 4.26 -2.39
C PRO A 416 2.14 3.21 -2.87
N GLU A 417 3.18 2.95 -2.08
CA GLU A 417 4.19 1.93 -2.41
C GLU A 417 3.59 0.53 -2.58
N HIS A 418 2.70 0.14 -1.66
CA HIS A 418 2.02 -1.15 -1.66
C HIS A 418 0.56 -1.03 -2.10
N LYS A 419 -0.03 -2.16 -2.51
CA LYS A 419 -1.48 -2.22 -2.82
C LYS A 419 -2.29 -1.71 -1.61
N PRO A 420 -3.30 -0.82 -1.79
CA PRO A 420 -4.05 -0.20 -0.69
C PRO A 420 -4.58 -1.18 0.38
N VAL A 421 -5.01 -2.37 -0.05
CA VAL A 421 -5.51 -3.45 0.83
C VAL A 421 -4.52 -3.86 1.93
N PHE A 422 -3.22 -3.68 1.71
CA PHE A 422 -2.19 -3.90 2.73
C PHE A 422 -2.40 -2.95 3.91
N TYR A 423 -2.47 -1.64 3.68
CA TYR A 423 -2.67 -0.64 4.72
C TYR A 423 -4.05 -0.80 5.41
N HIS A 424 -5.09 -1.18 4.66
CA HIS A 424 -6.41 -1.49 5.25
C HIS A 424 -6.28 -2.62 6.27
N SER A 425 -5.51 -3.66 5.91
CA SER A 425 -5.26 -4.81 6.75
C SER A 425 -4.42 -4.46 7.98
N VAL A 426 -3.36 -3.64 7.84
CA VAL A 426 -2.53 -3.20 8.97
C VAL A 426 -3.34 -2.40 9.99
N LEU A 427 -4.16 -1.45 9.54
CA LEU A 427 -5.04 -0.68 10.44
C LEU A 427 -6.08 -1.58 11.12
N THR A 428 -6.62 -2.56 10.38
CA THR A 428 -7.58 -3.54 10.92
C THR A 428 -6.93 -4.43 11.98
N GLU A 429 -5.74 -4.97 11.73
CA GLU A 429 -5.00 -5.79 12.69
C GLU A 429 -4.58 -4.97 13.92
N SER A 430 -4.10 -3.74 13.74
CA SER A 430 -3.78 -2.82 14.84
C SER A 430 -5.00 -2.55 15.72
N CYS A 431 -6.18 -2.36 15.11
CA CYS A 431 -7.44 -2.18 15.83
C CYS A 431 -7.87 -3.45 16.59
N LYS A 432 -7.64 -4.66 16.04
CA LYS A 432 -7.90 -5.92 16.75
C LYS A 432 -6.96 -6.14 17.94
N VAL A 433 -5.68 -5.78 17.79
CA VAL A 433 -4.65 -5.95 18.83
C VAL A 433 -4.89 -4.99 19.99
N ALA A 434 -5.22 -3.72 19.72
CA ALA A 434 -5.45 -2.72 20.76
C ALA A 434 -6.73 -1.88 20.53
N PRO A 435 -7.94 -2.48 20.65
CA PRO A 435 -9.20 -1.81 20.30
C PRO A 435 -9.46 -0.53 21.10
N ALA A 436 -9.14 -0.54 22.40
CA ALA A 436 -9.38 0.59 23.30
C ALA A 436 -8.52 1.81 22.99
N ALA A 437 -7.38 1.64 22.32
CA ALA A 437 -6.48 2.72 21.93
C ALA A 437 -6.73 3.16 20.48
N VAL A 438 -6.72 2.20 19.54
CA VAL A 438 -6.72 2.47 18.10
C VAL A 438 -8.10 2.86 17.59
N ALA A 439 -9.20 2.27 18.07
CA ALA A 439 -10.53 2.60 17.54
C ALA A 439 -10.93 4.07 17.78
N PRO A 440 -10.72 4.67 18.98
CA PRO A 440 -10.94 6.09 19.18
C PRO A 440 -10.02 6.99 18.33
N SER A 441 -8.78 6.55 18.08
CA SER A 441 -7.81 7.23 17.21
C SER A 441 -8.32 7.26 15.76
N LEU A 442 -8.67 6.10 15.19
CA LEU A 442 -9.28 5.98 13.86
C LEU A 442 -10.56 6.81 13.72
N GLY A 443 -11.42 6.84 14.74
CA GLY A 443 -12.62 7.68 14.72
C GLY A 443 -12.32 9.18 14.59
N ARG A 444 -11.20 9.68 15.13
CA ARG A 444 -10.79 11.08 14.94
C ARG A 444 -10.23 11.31 13.54
N ALA A 445 -9.40 10.38 13.03
CA ALA A 445 -8.89 10.44 11.65
C ALA A 445 -10.01 10.44 10.60
N ILE A 446 -11.02 9.57 10.75
CA ILE A 446 -12.21 9.53 9.86
C ILE A 446 -12.93 10.88 9.83
N ARG A 447 -13.14 11.50 11.00
CA ARG A 447 -13.81 12.80 11.10
C ARG A 447 -13.00 13.90 10.43
N TYR A 448 -11.68 13.88 10.60
CA TYR A 448 -10.81 14.83 9.91
C TYR A 448 -10.90 14.67 8.39
N LEU A 449 -10.79 13.43 7.87
CA LEU A 449 -10.87 13.17 6.43
C LEU A 449 -12.23 13.57 5.86
N TYR A 450 -13.33 13.19 6.52
CA TYR A 450 -14.69 13.54 6.08
C TYR A 450 -14.94 15.06 6.09
N ARG A 451 -14.49 15.77 7.14
CA ARG A 451 -14.61 17.24 7.22
C ARG A 451 -13.90 17.95 6.06
N ASN A 452 -12.84 17.35 5.53
CA ASN A 452 -12.00 17.94 4.48
C ASN A 452 -12.32 17.45 3.07
N ILE A 453 -13.34 16.61 2.88
CA ILE A 453 -13.60 15.95 1.60
C ILE A 453 -13.89 16.93 0.45
N ASP A 454 -14.46 18.10 0.77
CA ASP A 454 -14.80 19.13 -0.21
C ASP A 454 -13.55 19.70 -0.90
N ARG A 455 -12.43 19.80 -0.19
CA ARG A 455 -11.13 20.30 -0.69
C ARG A 455 -10.09 19.22 -0.96
N MET A 456 -10.42 17.96 -0.69
CA MET A 456 -9.51 16.82 -0.84
C MET A 456 -9.29 16.47 -2.31
N ASP A 457 -8.06 16.11 -2.67
CA ASP A 457 -7.74 15.53 -3.97
C ASP A 457 -8.62 14.29 -4.24
N LEU A 458 -9.07 14.15 -5.48
CA LEU A 458 -10.01 13.10 -5.87
C LEU A 458 -9.44 11.69 -5.68
N GLU A 459 -8.16 11.43 -5.96
CA GLU A 459 -7.60 10.09 -5.73
C GLU A 459 -7.54 9.74 -4.25
N ILE A 460 -7.25 10.72 -3.41
CA ILE A 460 -7.23 10.55 -1.95
C ILE A 460 -8.64 10.28 -1.44
N SER A 461 -9.65 11.03 -1.91
CA SER A 461 -11.04 10.83 -1.50
C SER A 461 -11.56 9.44 -1.90
N GLN A 462 -11.19 8.94 -3.08
CA GLN A 462 -11.55 7.58 -3.51
C GLN A 462 -10.82 6.50 -2.69
N ARG A 463 -9.53 6.67 -2.35
CA ARG A 463 -8.83 5.73 -1.47
C ARG A 463 -9.39 5.73 -0.06
N PHE A 464 -9.78 6.91 0.45
CA PHE A 464 -10.47 7.04 1.73
C PHE A 464 -11.82 6.31 1.70
N LEU A 465 -12.61 6.46 0.64
CA LEU A 465 -13.87 5.75 0.44
C LEU A 465 -13.70 4.23 0.44
N ASP A 466 -12.73 3.72 -0.32
CA ASP A 466 -12.40 2.29 -0.40
C ASP A 466 -11.93 1.75 0.95
N TRP A 467 -11.07 2.50 1.65
CA TRP A 467 -10.63 2.13 2.99
C TRP A 467 -11.76 2.15 4.00
N PHE A 468 -12.58 3.20 4.00
CA PHE A 468 -13.67 3.38 4.95
C PHE A 468 -14.69 2.24 4.85
N SER A 469 -15.17 1.94 3.64
CA SER A 469 -16.09 0.82 3.41
C SER A 469 -15.46 -0.55 3.74
N HIS A 470 -14.24 -0.81 3.29
CA HIS A 470 -13.55 -2.05 3.65
C HIS A 470 -13.36 -2.18 5.17
N HIS A 471 -13.04 -1.08 5.87
CA HIS A 471 -12.93 -1.07 7.33
C HIS A 471 -14.27 -1.41 7.98
N LEU A 472 -15.37 -0.73 7.62
CA LEU A 472 -16.69 -0.98 8.19
C LEU A 472 -17.16 -2.42 7.99
N SER A 473 -16.93 -3.01 6.80
CA SER A 473 -17.27 -4.41 6.54
C SER A 473 -16.59 -5.41 7.51
N ASN A 474 -15.40 -5.07 8.02
CA ASN A 474 -14.66 -5.89 9.00
C ASN A 474 -15.14 -5.68 10.44
N PHE A 475 -15.89 -4.60 10.72
CA PHE A 475 -16.42 -4.24 12.03
C PHE A 475 -17.96 -4.18 12.03
N GLY A 476 -18.60 -5.05 11.24
CA GLY A 476 -20.04 -5.25 11.29
C GLY A 476 -20.89 -4.16 10.63
N PHE A 477 -20.30 -3.37 9.73
CA PHE A 477 -20.96 -2.26 9.00
C PHE A 477 -21.46 -1.14 9.94
N THR A 478 -20.83 -0.98 11.11
CA THR A 478 -21.25 0.02 12.11
C THR A 478 -20.37 1.26 12.11
N TRP A 479 -20.98 2.41 11.84
CA TRP A 479 -20.39 3.74 12.05
C TRP A 479 -21.42 4.63 12.76
N LYS A 480 -20.97 5.71 13.41
CA LYS A 480 -21.86 6.68 14.03
C LYS A 480 -22.44 7.65 12.97
N TRP A 481 -23.22 7.09 12.05
CA TRP A 481 -23.83 7.80 10.92
C TRP A 481 -24.62 9.04 11.31
N THR A 482 -25.21 9.07 12.51
CA THR A 482 -25.92 10.25 13.03
C THR A 482 -25.05 11.52 13.10
N GLU A 483 -23.72 11.40 13.08
CA GLU A 483 -22.82 12.57 13.02
C GLU A 483 -22.87 13.31 11.68
N TRP A 484 -23.34 12.66 10.60
CA TRP A 484 -23.38 13.22 9.23
C TRP A 484 -24.81 13.33 8.70
N VAL A 485 -25.82 13.27 9.58
CA VAL A 485 -27.23 13.15 9.17
C VAL A 485 -27.72 14.39 8.44
N ASP A 486 -27.21 15.57 8.82
CA ASP A 486 -27.57 16.84 8.17
C ASP A 486 -27.08 16.88 6.71
N ASP A 487 -25.99 16.15 6.40
CA ASP A 487 -25.44 16.06 5.05
C ASP A 487 -26.30 15.17 4.12
N VAL A 488 -27.30 14.45 4.64
CA VAL A 488 -28.24 13.64 3.85
C VAL A 488 -29.18 14.52 3.02
N GLU A 489 -29.50 15.72 3.47
CA GLU A 489 -30.42 16.62 2.76
C GLU A 489 -29.71 17.51 1.73
N LEU A 490 -28.38 17.44 1.66
CA LEU A 490 -27.60 18.12 0.63
C LEU A 490 -27.89 17.55 -0.77
N GLN A 491 -27.64 18.36 -1.79
CA GLN A 491 -27.73 17.93 -3.18
C GLN A 491 -26.73 16.81 -3.47
N ASP A 492 -27.12 15.88 -4.34
CA ASP A 492 -26.32 14.71 -4.73
C ASP A 492 -24.93 15.05 -5.30
N ILE A 493 -24.75 16.28 -5.80
CA ILE A 493 -23.48 16.77 -6.35
C ILE A 493 -22.51 17.28 -5.28
N SER A 494 -22.98 17.54 -4.05
CA SER A 494 -22.13 17.96 -2.94
C SER A 494 -21.13 16.84 -2.62
N PRO A 495 -19.83 17.11 -2.43
CA PRO A 495 -18.84 16.08 -2.17
C PRO A 495 -19.14 15.21 -0.94
N LYS A 496 -19.70 15.79 0.12
CA LYS A 496 -20.14 15.04 1.31
C LYS A 496 -21.29 14.09 1.02
N LYS A 497 -22.31 14.55 0.29
CA LYS A 497 -23.46 13.73 -0.10
C LYS A 497 -23.05 12.63 -1.07
N ALA A 498 -22.24 12.95 -2.06
CA ALA A 498 -21.68 12.00 -3.01
C ALA A 498 -20.90 10.90 -2.28
N PHE A 499 -20.03 11.26 -1.32
CA PHE A 499 -19.31 10.29 -0.50
C PHE A 499 -20.24 9.38 0.30
N ILE A 500 -21.31 9.91 0.91
CA ILE A 500 -22.31 9.08 1.61
C ILE A 500 -22.94 8.08 0.64
N LEU A 501 -23.43 8.54 -0.51
CA LEU A 501 -24.08 7.67 -1.51
C LEU A 501 -23.13 6.58 -2.00
N ASP A 502 -21.89 6.93 -2.29
CA ASP A 502 -20.88 5.99 -2.77
C ASP A 502 -20.40 5.04 -1.67
N ALA A 503 -20.33 5.48 -0.41
CA ALA A 503 -20.02 4.62 0.72
C ALA A 503 -21.11 3.58 0.93
N LEU A 504 -22.39 3.99 0.86
CA LEU A 504 -23.51 3.06 0.91
C LEU A 504 -23.48 2.06 -0.26
N ASP A 505 -23.16 2.51 -1.47
CA ASP A 505 -23.02 1.62 -2.62
C ASP A 505 -21.91 0.59 -2.41
N LYS A 506 -20.74 0.99 -1.90
CA LYS A 506 -19.62 0.10 -1.57
C LYS A 506 -19.96 -0.90 -0.48
N GLU A 507 -20.61 -0.46 0.60
CA GLU A 507 -21.07 -1.34 1.68
C GLU A 507 -22.08 -2.38 1.17
N ILE A 508 -22.96 -1.98 0.24
CA ILE A 508 -23.89 -2.92 -0.42
C ILE A 508 -23.13 -3.92 -1.29
N ARG A 509 -22.12 -3.50 -2.05
CA ARG A 509 -21.28 -4.42 -2.86
C ARG A 509 -20.50 -5.42 -1.99
N LEU A 510 -20.11 -5.03 -0.77
CA LEU A 510 -19.47 -5.88 0.23
C LEU A 510 -20.48 -6.73 1.03
N SER A 511 -21.78 -6.51 0.84
CA SER A 511 -22.86 -7.27 1.47
C SER A 511 -24.10 -7.34 0.58
N PHE A 512 -25.26 -6.83 1.04
CA PHE A 512 -26.51 -6.79 0.30
C PHE A 512 -27.42 -5.70 0.89
N ALA A 513 -28.28 -5.10 0.06
CA ALA A 513 -29.02 -3.87 0.38
C ALA A 513 -29.83 -3.97 1.68
N GLN A 514 -30.54 -5.07 1.90
CA GLN A 514 -31.39 -5.26 3.08
C GLN A 514 -30.59 -5.23 4.40
N ARG A 515 -29.38 -5.81 4.44
CA ARG A 515 -28.53 -5.78 5.64
C ARG A 515 -28.00 -4.39 5.92
N ILE A 516 -27.51 -3.70 4.89
CA ILE A 516 -26.97 -2.34 5.03
C ILE A 516 -28.06 -1.37 5.48
N LYS A 517 -29.25 -1.45 4.87
CA LYS A 517 -30.42 -0.67 5.30
C LYS A 517 -30.78 -0.91 6.76
N GLY A 518 -30.67 -2.15 7.24
CA GLY A 518 -30.96 -2.52 8.63
C GLY A 518 -29.99 -1.98 9.70
N VAL A 519 -28.77 -1.58 9.33
CA VAL A 519 -27.79 -0.99 10.27
C VAL A 519 -27.75 0.53 10.23
N LEU A 520 -28.49 1.16 9.30
CA LEU A 520 -28.51 2.60 9.09
C LEU A 520 -29.66 3.30 9.85
N PRO A 521 -29.45 4.55 10.32
CA PRO A 521 -30.54 5.39 10.80
C PRO A 521 -31.59 5.68 9.71
N GLU A 522 -32.83 5.95 10.12
CA GLU A 522 -33.99 6.14 9.21
C GLU A 522 -33.75 7.12 8.04
N PRO A 523 -33.13 8.32 8.23
CA PRO A 523 -32.89 9.24 7.11
C PRO A 523 -32.03 8.65 5.98
N TYR A 524 -31.10 7.75 6.31
CA TYR A 524 -30.23 7.10 5.32
C TYR A 524 -30.93 5.97 4.56
N GLN A 525 -31.94 5.35 5.17
CA GLN A 525 -32.65 4.23 4.56
C GLN A 525 -33.38 4.64 3.28
N ALA A 526 -33.81 5.90 3.19
CA ALA A 526 -34.43 6.47 2.00
C ALA A 526 -33.47 6.56 0.80
N LEU A 527 -32.15 6.57 1.05
CA LEU A 527 -31.12 6.59 -0.01
C LEU A 527 -30.93 5.22 -0.69
N ILE A 528 -31.45 4.15 -0.08
CA ILE A 528 -31.41 2.79 -0.64
C ILE A 528 -32.76 2.51 -1.28
N ALA A 529 -32.81 2.74 -2.60
CA ALA A 529 -33.99 2.51 -3.41
C ALA A 529 -34.43 1.02 -3.35
N PRO A 530 -35.75 0.72 -3.35
CA PRO A 530 -36.26 -0.66 -3.29
C PRO A 530 -35.72 -1.57 -4.40
N GLU A 531 -35.39 -1.01 -5.56
CA GLU A 531 -34.81 -1.74 -6.70
C GLU A 531 -33.43 -2.32 -6.38
N LYS A 532 -32.67 -1.71 -5.45
CA LYS A 532 -31.39 -2.26 -4.96
C LYS A 532 -31.57 -3.54 -4.12
N GLU A 533 -32.78 -3.81 -3.61
CA GLU A 533 -33.09 -5.00 -2.82
C GLU A 533 -33.46 -6.21 -3.70
N LYS A 534 -33.67 -6.01 -5.00
CA LYS A 534 -34.00 -7.10 -5.93
C LYS A 534 -32.75 -7.92 -6.27
N ASP A 535 -32.89 -9.25 -6.27
CA ASP A 535 -31.82 -10.18 -6.66
C ASP A 535 -31.45 -10.08 -8.16
N SER A 536 -32.41 -9.69 -9.00
CA SER A 536 -32.20 -9.52 -10.44
C SER A 536 -32.87 -8.25 -10.93
N PRO A 537 -32.24 -7.47 -11.82
CA PRO A 537 -32.86 -6.30 -12.43
C PRO A 537 -34.12 -6.67 -13.22
N ASP A 538 -35.07 -5.73 -13.28
CA ASP A 538 -36.27 -5.90 -14.09
C ASP A 538 -35.91 -5.93 -15.58
N PHE A 539 -36.59 -6.79 -16.34
CA PHE A 539 -36.43 -6.82 -17.79
C PHE A 539 -37.31 -5.74 -18.42
N LYS A 540 -36.72 -4.67 -18.95
CA LYS A 540 -37.47 -3.52 -19.50
C LYS A 540 -38.48 -3.87 -20.60
N PHE A 541 -38.26 -4.94 -21.35
CA PHE A 541 -39.17 -5.39 -22.40
C PHE A 541 -40.35 -6.23 -21.88
N ASP A 542 -40.40 -6.55 -20.58
CA ASP A 542 -41.62 -7.11 -19.98
C ASP A 542 -42.76 -6.09 -20.01
N ASP A 543 -42.45 -4.79 -19.92
CA ASP A 543 -43.40 -3.71 -20.16
C ASP A 543 -43.75 -3.60 -21.65
N PRO A 544 -45.03 -3.81 -22.03
CA PRO A 544 -45.49 -3.65 -23.43
C PRO A 544 -45.38 -2.21 -23.97
N SER A 545 -45.20 -1.21 -23.10
CA SER A 545 -45.00 0.18 -23.51
C SER A 545 -43.59 0.45 -24.08
N THR A 546 -42.63 -0.43 -23.78
CA THR A 546 -41.27 -0.34 -24.30
C THR A 546 -41.24 -0.66 -25.80
N PRO A 547 -40.60 0.17 -26.65
CA PRO A 547 -40.49 -0.10 -28.08
C PRO A 547 -39.90 -1.48 -28.39
N PHE A 548 -40.49 -2.17 -29.37
CA PHE A 548 -40.06 -3.50 -29.86
C PHE A 548 -40.09 -4.62 -28.79
N ALA A 549 -40.90 -4.48 -27.74
CA ALA A 549 -40.98 -5.44 -26.63
C ALA A 549 -41.26 -6.88 -27.08
N ASP A 550 -42.18 -7.09 -28.02
CA ASP A 550 -42.55 -8.44 -28.49
C ASP A 550 -41.40 -9.11 -29.23
N GLN A 551 -40.73 -8.37 -30.11
CA GLN A 551 -39.55 -8.82 -30.87
C GLN A 551 -38.37 -9.08 -29.93
N ALA A 552 -38.17 -8.23 -28.92
CA ALA A 552 -37.13 -8.44 -27.91
C ALA A 552 -37.40 -9.66 -27.03
N LYS A 553 -38.66 -9.98 -26.69
CA LYS A 553 -39.04 -11.21 -25.99
C LYS A 553 -38.77 -12.46 -26.83
N GLU A 554 -39.02 -12.41 -28.14
CA GLU A 554 -38.66 -13.50 -29.06
C GLU A 554 -37.13 -13.67 -29.13
N LEU A 555 -36.37 -12.58 -29.28
CA LEU A 555 -34.91 -12.61 -29.24
C LEU A 555 -34.36 -13.21 -27.94
N MET A 556 -34.93 -12.82 -26.79
CA MET A 556 -34.59 -13.39 -25.49
C MET A 556 -34.83 -14.91 -25.43
N SER A 557 -35.96 -15.37 -25.97
CA SER A 557 -36.28 -16.79 -26.08
C SER A 557 -35.22 -17.54 -26.91
N ARG A 558 -34.82 -16.99 -28.06
CA ARG A 558 -33.78 -17.56 -28.94
C ARG A 558 -32.42 -17.67 -28.23
N ILE A 559 -31.99 -16.62 -27.52
CA ILE A 559 -30.73 -16.63 -26.75
C ILE A 559 -30.78 -17.69 -25.65
N ARG A 560 -31.91 -17.81 -24.94
CA ARG A 560 -32.10 -18.82 -23.90
C ARG A 560 -32.06 -20.24 -24.45
N GLN A 561 -32.64 -20.46 -25.64
CA GLN A 561 -32.65 -21.74 -26.35
C GLN A 561 -31.33 -22.08 -27.04
N LYS A 562 -30.33 -21.18 -26.98
CA LYS A 562 -29.04 -21.35 -27.65
C LYS A 562 -29.20 -21.51 -29.17
N ALA A 563 -30.09 -20.71 -29.75
CA ALA A 563 -30.34 -20.60 -31.18
C ALA A 563 -29.05 -20.34 -31.98
N SER A 564 -29.05 -20.68 -33.27
CA SER A 564 -27.92 -20.41 -34.15
C SER A 564 -27.72 -18.91 -34.38
N ASP A 565 -26.53 -18.52 -34.82
CA ASP A 565 -26.21 -17.12 -35.13
C ASP A 565 -27.07 -16.56 -36.28
N GLU A 566 -27.53 -17.41 -37.19
CA GLU A 566 -28.47 -17.07 -38.26
C GLU A 566 -29.87 -16.75 -37.72
N GLU A 567 -30.37 -17.54 -36.78
CA GLU A 567 -31.67 -17.33 -36.14
C GLU A 567 -31.67 -16.04 -35.30
N ILE A 568 -30.56 -15.78 -34.60
CA ILE A 568 -30.37 -14.53 -33.84
C ILE A 568 -30.32 -13.34 -34.80
N ALA A 569 -29.58 -13.43 -35.90
CA ALA A 569 -29.52 -12.36 -36.90
C ALA A 569 -30.89 -12.04 -37.49
N ALA A 570 -31.69 -13.05 -37.82
CA ALA A 570 -33.05 -12.85 -38.32
C ALA A 570 -33.94 -12.11 -37.31
N ALA A 571 -33.83 -12.42 -36.01
CA ALA A 571 -34.55 -11.72 -34.95
C ALA A 571 -34.10 -10.26 -34.79
N LEU A 572 -32.80 -9.97 -34.96
CA LEU A 572 -32.29 -8.59 -34.95
C LEU A 572 -32.79 -7.78 -36.15
N SER A 573 -32.76 -8.36 -37.35
CA SER A 573 -33.25 -7.71 -38.56
C SER A 573 -34.75 -7.40 -38.49
N ALA A 574 -35.55 -8.21 -37.78
CA ALA A 574 -36.95 -7.90 -37.53
C ALA A 574 -37.11 -6.62 -36.70
N ILE A 575 -36.31 -6.46 -35.65
CA ILE A 575 -36.29 -5.23 -34.82
C ILE A 575 -35.86 -4.03 -35.68
N GLU A 576 -34.83 -4.19 -36.51
CA GLU A 576 -34.35 -3.13 -37.40
C GLU A 576 -35.40 -2.71 -38.43
N GLN A 577 -36.11 -3.67 -39.00
CA GLN A 577 -37.17 -3.39 -39.97
C GLN A 577 -38.32 -2.62 -39.30
N ASP A 578 -38.75 -3.04 -38.11
CA ASP A 578 -39.81 -2.36 -37.36
C ASP A 578 -39.39 -0.98 -36.86
N ALA A 579 -38.12 -0.83 -36.47
CA ALA A 579 -37.55 0.45 -36.09
C ALA A 579 -37.45 1.42 -37.28
N ALA A 580 -37.03 0.94 -38.45
CA ALA A 580 -37.02 1.71 -39.68
C ALA A 580 -38.44 2.15 -40.08
N ASN A 581 -39.42 1.24 -39.99
CA ASN A 581 -40.83 1.52 -40.25
C ASN A 581 -41.42 2.55 -39.28
N SER A 582 -40.90 2.60 -38.05
CA SER A 582 -41.29 3.57 -37.01
C SER A 582 -40.59 4.94 -37.17
N GLY A 583 -39.75 5.11 -38.19
CA GLY A 583 -39.05 6.36 -38.48
C GLY A 583 -37.80 6.63 -37.63
N LEU A 584 -37.25 5.62 -36.95
CA LEU A 584 -35.98 5.77 -36.21
C LEU A 584 -34.82 5.90 -37.20
N ALA A 585 -33.98 6.92 -37.00
CA ALA A 585 -32.84 7.20 -37.87
C ALA A 585 -31.79 6.07 -37.89
N ASN A 586 -31.59 5.41 -36.75
CA ASN A 586 -30.59 4.35 -36.57
C ASN A 586 -31.24 3.06 -36.01
N PRO A 587 -31.88 2.25 -36.86
CA PRO A 587 -32.53 1.01 -36.44
C PRO A 587 -31.60 0.02 -35.71
N ASN A 588 -30.33 -0.04 -36.12
CA ASN A 588 -29.33 -0.95 -35.56
C ASN A 588 -29.00 -0.65 -34.09
N LEU A 589 -29.23 0.59 -33.62
CA LEU A 589 -29.08 0.91 -32.20
C LEU A 589 -30.16 0.22 -31.36
N ALA A 590 -31.39 0.17 -31.87
CA ALA A 590 -32.51 -0.49 -31.18
C ALA A 590 -32.32 -2.01 -31.12
N SER A 591 -31.87 -2.65 -32.21
CA SER A 591 -31.57 -4.09 -32.22
C SER A 591 -30.38 -4.43 -31.31
N THR A 592 -29.32 -3.59 -31.31
CA THR A 592 -28.16 -3.76 -30.43
C THR A 592 -28.53 -3.62 -28.96
N ASP A 593 -29.35 -2.63 -28.61
CA ASP A 593 -29.89 -2.43 -27.26
C ASP A 593 -30.70 -3.64 -26.79
N ALA A 594 -31.63 -4.10 -27.63
CA ALA A 594 -32.42 -5.29 -27.33
C ALA A 594 -31.54 -6.52 -27.14
N TYR A 595 -30.55 -6.74 -28.01
CA TYR A 595 -29.65 -7.88 -27.93
C TYR A 595 -28.84 -7.90 -26.63
N MET A 596 -28.16 -6.79 -26.32
CA MET A 596 -27.31 -6.72 -25.13
C MET A 596 -28.14 -6.78 -23.84
N THR A 597 -29.31 -6.14 -23.81
CA THR A 597 -30.25 -6.24 -22.67
C THR A 597 -30.72 -7.68 -22.47
N CYS A 598 -31.06 -8.40 -23.55
CA CYS A 598 -31.45 -9.81 -23.46
C CYS A 598 -30.32 -10.70 -22.96
N ILE A 599 -29.07 -10.47 -23.39
CA ILE A 599 -27.89 -11.18 -22.90
C ILE A 599 -27.73 -10.97 -21.39
N CYS A 600 -27.79 -9.71 -20.94
CA CYS A 600 -27.72 -9.36 -19.52
C CYS A 600 -28.82 -10.04 -18.71
N TYR A 601 -30.06 -10.00 -19.20
CA TYR A 601 -31.21 -10.60 -18.52
C TYR A 601 -31.12 -12.12 -18.42
N VAL A 602 -30.80 -12.81 -19.52
CA VAL A 602 -30.64 -14.27 -19.55
C VAL A 602 -29.51 -14.71 -18.62
N GLY A 603 -28.46 -13.90 -18.47
CA GLY A 603 -27.32 -14.15 -17.61
C GLY A 603 -27.41 -13.59 -16.19
N SER A 604 -28.51 -12.92 -15.82
CA SER A 604 -28.60 -12.06 -14.61
C SER A 604 -28.41 -12.78 -13.27
N LYS A 605 -28.48 -14.12 -13.25
CA LYS A 605 -28.34 -14.93 -12.02
C LYS A 605 -26.97 -14.76 -11.34
N SER A 606 -25.89 -14.62 -12.11
CA SER A 606 -24.56 -14.27 -11.57
C SER A 606 -23.64 -13.78 -12.67
N LEU A 607 -22.54 -13.11 -12.31
CA LEU A 607 -21.52 -12.66 -13.27
C LEU A 607 -21.00 -13.80 -14.16
N SER A 608 -20.83 -15.01 -13.63
CA SER A 608 -20.41 -16.17 -14.44
C SER A 608 -21.46 -16.59 -15.48
N HIS A 609 -22.75 -16.49 -15.18
CA HIS A 609 -23.81 -16.83 -16.12
C HIS A 609 -23.84 -15.84 -17.29
N VAL A 610 -23.81 -14.53 -17.02
CA VAL A 610 -23.77 -13.52 -18.08
C VAL A 610 -22.51 -13.61 -18.92
N LEU A 611 -21.35 -13.92 -18.32
CA LEU A 611 -20.12 -14.17 -19.09
C LEU A 611 -20.26 -15.38 -20.02
N ALA A 612 -20.86 -16.48 -19.55
CA ALA A 612 -21.12 -17.64 -20.40
C ALA A 612 -22.13 -17.34 -21.54
N VAL A 613 -23.04 -16.38 -21.37
CA VAL A 613 -23.89 -15.91 -22.47
C VAL A 613 -23.08 -15.03 -23.43
N ILE A 614 -22.28 -14.09 -22.92
CA ILE A 614 -21.42 -13.21 -23.73
C ILE A 614 -20.44 -14.02 -24.57
N GLU A 615 -19.80 -15.05 -24.02
CA GLU A 615 -18.83 -15.87 -24.74
C GLU A 615 -19.46 -16.59 -25.93
N ARG A 616 -20.69 -17.09 -25.78
CA ARG A 616 -21.46 -17.72 -26.88
C ARG A 616 -21.90 -16.70 -27.92
N SER A 617 -22.19 -15.48 -27.48
CA SER A 617 -22.61 -14.36 -28.33
C SER A 617 -21.45 -13.52 -28.88
N ARG A 618 -20.20 -13.90 -28.61
CA ARG A 618 -19.01 -13.06 -28.82
C ARG A 618 -18.83 -12.63 -30.26
N GLU A 619 -18.89 -13.56 -31.20
CA GLU A 619 -18.67 -13.29 -32.63
C GLU A 619 -19.65 -12.23 -33.16
N ARG A 620 -20.94 -12.41 -32.84
CA ARG A 620 -21.98 -11.44 -33.20
C ARG A 620 -21.79 -10.08 -32.53
N LEU A 621 -21.49 -10.07 -31.22
CA LEU A 621 -21.20 -8.82 -30.50
C LEU A 621 -20.01 -8.07 -31.10
N SER A 622 -18.95 -8.80 -31.46
CA SER A 622 -17.78 -8.23 -32.14
C SER A 622 -18.12 -7.73 -33.54
N SER A 623 -18.97 -8.41 -34.30
CA SER A 623 -19.46 -7.92 -35.60
C SER A 623 -20.17 -6.58 -35.44
N LEU A 624 -21.18 -6.51 -34.55
CA LEU A 624 -21.94 -5.28 -34.28
C LEU A 624 -21.03 -4.15 -33.79
N ALA A 625 -20.09 -4.45 -32.89
CA ALA A 625 -19.18 -3.44 -32.36
C ALA A 625 -18.12 -2.94 -33.37
N ASN A 626 -17.86 -3.69 -34.45
CA ASN A 626 -16.93 -3.30 -35.51
C ASN A 626 -17.62 -2.54 -36.65
N GLU A 627 -18.94 -2.64 -36.79
CA GLU A 627 -19.72 -1.92 -37.79
C GLU A 627 -19.72 -0.41 -37.55
N SER A 628 -19.89 0.04 -36.31
CA SER A 628 -19.89 1.47 -35.96
C SER A 628 -19.48 1.73 -34.50
N PRO A 629 -18.76 2.83 -34.22
CA PRO A 629 -18.51 3.30 -32.86
C PRO A 629 -19.79 3.51 -32.05
N ASP A 630 -20.88 3.96 -32.67
CA ASP A 630 -22.14 4.21 -31.97
C ASP A 630 -22.80 2.91 -31.47
N LEU A 631 -22.70 1.81 -32.23
CA LEU A 631 -23.18 0.49 -31.78
C LEU A 631 -22.35 -0.02 -30.61
N ARG A 632 -21.03 0.20 -30.64
CA ARG A 632 -20.15 -0.15 -29.52
C ARG A 632 -20.50 0.64 -28.26
N LYS A 633 -20.78 1.93 -28.38
CA LYS A 633 -21.27 2.78 -27.28
C LYS A 633 -22.66 2.34 -26.79
N GLN A 634 -23.54 1.90 -27.70
CA GLN A 634 -24.84 1.33 -27.34
C GLN A 634 -24.70 0.06 -26.51
N ILE A 635 -23.75 -0.84 -26.82
CA ILE A 635 -23.46 -2.03 -26.00
C ILE A 635 -23.12 -1.61 -24.56
N ILE A 636 -22.25 -0.61 -24.39
CA ILE A 636 -21.85 -0.08 -23.08
C ILE A 636 -23.08 0.47 -22.33
N GLY A 637 -23.86 1.34 -22.99
CA GLY A 637 -25.06 1.93 -22.42
C GLY A 637 -26.10 0.90 -21.99
N SER A 638 -26.31 -0.14 -22.80
CA SER A 638 -27.27 -1.21 -22.53
C SER A 638 -26.88 -2.03 -21.29
N VAL A 639 -25.57 -2.28 -21.09
CA VAL A 639 -25.06 -2.96 -19.89
C VAL A 639 -25.28 -2.10 -18.65
N LEU A 640 -24.91 -0.82 -18.71
CA LEU A 640 -24.95 0.07 -17.54
C LEU A 640 -26.39 0.43 -17.16
N GLU A 641 -27.28 0.60 -18.14
CA GLU A 641 -28.71 0.83 -17.89
C GLU A 641 -29.38 -0.40 -17.26
N PHE A 642 -29.09 -1.61 -17.77
CA PHE A 642 -29.63 -2.84 -17.19
C PHE A 642 -29.20 -3.02 -15.73
N TRP A 643 -27.95 -2.68 -15.40
CA TRP A 643 -27.41 -2.81 -14.05
C TRP A 643 -27.43 -1.51 -13.24
N LYS A 644 -28.25 -0.50 -13.59
CA LYS A 644 -28.20 0.83 -12.96
C LYS A 644 -28.36 0.85 -11.43
N HIS A 645 -29.14 -0.07 -10.88
CA HIS A 645 -29.33 -0.21 -9.42
C HIS A 645 -28.27 -1.09 -8.74
N GLN A 646 -27.48 -1.81 -9.52
CA GLN A 646 -26.35 -2.64 -9.08
C GLN A 646 -25.12 -2.33 -9.94
N ILE A 647 -24.79 -1.03 -10.04
CA ILE A 647 -23.90 -0.49 -11.08
C ILE A 647 -22.49 -1.11 -11.05
N GLY A 648 -22.03 -1.59 -9.89
CA GLY A 648 -20.78 -2.34 -9.77
C GLY A 648 -20.73 -3.58 -10.68
N ASN A 649 -21.85 -4.28 -10.88
CA ASN A 649 -21.93 -5.40 -11.82
C ASN A 649 -21.78 -4.92 -13.27
N GLY A 650 -22.42 -3.80 -13.62
CA GLY A 650 -22.28 -3.17 -14.93
C GLY A 650 -20.84 -2.77 -15.23
N VAL A 651 -20.16 -2.09 -14.30
CA VAL A 651 -18.74 -1.72 -14.43
C VAL A 651 -17.86 -2.95 -14.60
N CYS A 652 -18.08 -4.02 -13.82
CA CYS A 652 -17.36 -5.29 -13.98
C CYS A 652 -17.60 -5.96 -15.34
N LEU A 653 -18.80 -5.85 -15.91
CA LEU A 653 -19.10 -6.41 -17.22
C LEU A 653 -18.47 -5.62 -18.36
N VAL A 654 -18.52 -4.28 -18.32
CA VAL A 654 -17.81 -3.44 -19.30
C VAL A 654 -16.31 -3.73 -19.26
N ASP A 655 -15.74 -3.92 -18.06
CA ASP A 655 -14.34 -4.35 -17.89
C ASP A 655 -14.04 -5.68 -18.61
N LYS A 656 -14.95 -6.65 -18.54
CA LYS A 656 -14.81 -7.94 -19.25
C LYS A 656 -15.01 -7.80 -20.76
N LEU A 657 -15.91 -6.93 -21.22
CA LEU A 657 -16.07 -6.63 -22.65
C LEU A 657 -14.79 -6.01 -23.25
N LEU A 658 -14.06 -5.19 -22.48
CA LEU A 658 -12.73 -4.68 -22.87
C LEU A 658 -11.71 -5.83 -23.03
N ASN A 659 -11.72 -6.82 -22.13
CA ASN A 659 -10.82 -7.98 -22.23
C ASN A 659 -11.12 -8.85 -23.46
N TYR A 660 -12.39 -8.98 -23.84
CA TYR A 660 -12.79 -9.71 -25.04
C TYR A 660 -12.55 -8.93 -26.33
N GLY A 661 -12.19 -7.64 -26.26
CA GLY A 661 -12.04 -6.76 -27.40
C GLY A 661 -13.37 -6.42 -28.09
N ILE A 662 -14.49 -6.60 -27.40
CA ILE A 662 -15.83 -6.25 -27.90
C ILE A 662 -16.00 -4.72 -27.87
N VAL A 663 -15.55 -4.09 -26.77
CA VAL A 663 -15.52 -2.63 -26.66
C VAL A 663 -14.07 -2.15 -26.55
N THR A 664 -13.82 -0.88 -26.87
CA THR A 664 -12.49 -0.27 -26.84
C THR A 664 -12.38 0.77 -25.72
N PRO A 665 -11.16 1.05 -25.22
CA PRO A 665 -10.94 2.08 -24.21
C PRO A 665 -11.52 3.44 -24.61
N GLN A 666 -11.30 3.84 -25.86
CA GLN A 666 -11.81 5.10 -26.39
C GLN A 666 -13.34 5.19 -26.31
N SER A 667 -14.06 4.13 -26.69
CA SER A 667 -15.53 4.15 -26.67
C SER A 667 -16.11 4.17 -25.25
N VAL A 668 -15.38 3.67 -24.25
CA VAL A 668 -15.77 3.81 -22.84
C VAL A 668 -15.62 5.27 -22.38
N VAL A 669 -14.51 5.92 -22.75
CA VAL A 669 -14.28 7.35 -22.44
C VAL A 669 -15.31 8.24 -23.14
N GLU A 670 -15.55 8.03 -24.44
CA GLU A 670 -16.53 8.81 -25.20
C GLU A 670 -17.94 8.61 -24.64
N TRP A 671 -18.35 7.36 -24.39
CA TRP A 671 -19.66 7.08 -23.82
C TRP A 671 -19.85 7.77 -22.47
N ALA A 672 -18.88 7.68 -21.55
CA ALA A 672 -19.03 8.24 -20.20
C ALA A 672 -18.84 9.76 -20.17
N LEU A 673 -17.75 10.27 -20.75
CA LEU A 673 -17.30 11.65 -20.55
C LEU A 673 -17.73 12.63 -21.65
N VAL A 674 -18.13 12.12 -22.82
CA VAL A 674 -18.62 12.96 -23.92
C VAL A 674 -20.15 12.90 -23.98
N ASP A 675 -20.68 11.70 -24.18
CA ASP A 675 -22.10 11.48 -24.45
C ASP A 675 -22.98 11.57 -23.18
N ASN A 676 -22.51 11.06 -22.04
CA ASN A 676 -23.31 10.90 -20.81
C ASN A 676 -22.83 11.69 -19.59
N ILE A 677 -21.84 12.58 -19.74
CA ILE A 677 -21.27 13.33 -18.59
C ILE A 677 -22.28 14.25 -17.90
N ASP A 678 -23.40 14.55 -18.57
CA ASP A 678 -24.57 15.28 -18.04
C ASP A 678 -24.18 16.57 -17.30
N ARG A 679 -23.64 17.56 -18.03
CA ARG A 679 -23.12 18.84 -17.50
C ARG A 679 -22.02 18.71 -16.41
N GLY A 680 -21.56 17.50 -16.12
CA GLY A 680 -20.59 17.22 -15.05
C GLY A 680 -21.17 16.37 -13.91
N THR A 681 -22.49 16.16 -13.83
CA THR A 681 -23.13 15.39 -12.76
C THR A 681 -22.57 13.98 -12.64
N LEU A 682 -22.20 13.36 -13.77
CA LEU A 682 -21.62 12.02 -13.77
C LEU A 682 -20.25 11.96 -13.09
N LEU A 683 -19.48 13.06 -13.08
CA LEU A 683 -18.17 13.16 -12.45
C LEU A 683 -18.23 13.00 -10.92
N THR A 684 -19.41 13.23 -10.34
CA THR A 684 -19.68 13.07 -8.90
C THR A 684 -19.84 11.61 -8.48
N LYS A 685 -20.06 10.69 -9.43
CA LYS A 685 -20.40 9.30 -9.14
C LYS A 685 -19.13 8.43 -9.17
N ASN A 686 -18.76 7.83 -8.04
CA ASN A 686 -17.54 7.00 -7.95
C ASN A 686 -17.51 5.86 -8.99
N TRP A 687 -18.64 5.22 -9.32
CA TRP A 687 -18.63 4.14 -10.31
C TRP A 687 -18.13 4.58 -11.70
N CYS A 688 -18.34 5.84 -12.08
CA CYS A 688 -17.81 6.40 -13.33
C CYS A 688 -16.29 6.56 -13.24
N TYR A 689 -15.81 7.08 -12.11
CA TYR A 689 -14.38 7.16 -11.83
C TYR A 689 -13.69 5.79 -11.86
N GLU A 690 -14.32 4.76 -11.28
CA GLU A 690 -13.84 3.37 -11.34
C GLU A 690 -13.77 2.84 -12.77
N LEU A 691 -14.80 3.08 -13.57
CA LEU A 691 -14.87 2.62 -14.96
C LEU A 691 -13.74 3.23 -15.80
N ILE A 692 -13.54 4.54 -15.70
CA ILE A 692 -12.48 5.25 -16.42
C ILE A 692 -11.10 4.82 -15.91
N THR A 693 -10.91 4.73 -14.59
CA THR A 693 -9.64 4.29 -13.99
C THR A 693 -9.26 2.89 -14.43
N LYS A 694 -10.18 1.91 -14.37
CA LYS A 694 -9.93 0.54 -14.84
C LYS A 694 -9.55 0.51 -16.32
N THR A 695 -10.23 1.31 -17.14
CA THR A 695 -9.98 1.41 -18.57
C THR A 695 -8.56 1.91 -18.85
N ILE A 696 -8.14 2.99 -18.18
CA ILE A 696 -6.79 3.53 -18.31
C ILE A 696 -5.74 2.56 -17.78
N SER A 697 -5.97 1.94 -16.62
CA SER A 697 -5.04 0.97 -16.05
C SER A 697 -4.73 -0.16 -17.03
N LYS A 698 -5.69 -0.59 -17.86
CA LYS A 698 -5.42 -1.60 -18.90
C LYS A 698 -4.53 -1.08 -20.03
N VAL A 699 -4.73 0.16 -20.45
CA VAL A 699 -3.90 0.78 -21.51
C VAL A 699 -2.47 0.98 -20.99
N VAL A 700 -2.33 1.54 -19.80
CA VAL A 700 -1.05 1.69 -19.11
C VAL A 700 -0.37 0.34 -18.93
N PHE A 701 -1.11 -0.69 -18.48
CA PHE A 701 -0.54 -2.02 -18.28
C PHE A 701 0.04 -2.61 -19.58
N ARG A 702 -0.60 -2.41 -20.73
CA ARG A 702 -0.05 -2.84 -22.03
C ARG A 702 1.27 -2.14 -22.34
N VAL A 703 1.35 -0.82 -22.14
CA VAL A 703 2.59 -0.05 -22.29
C VAL A 703 3.68 -0.62 -21.39
N LYS A 704 3.38 -0.85 -20.10
CA LYS A 704 4.33 -1.45 -19.13
C LYS A 704 4.81 -2.83 -19.59
N GLN A 705 3.92 -3.69 -20.06
CA GLN A 705 4.27 -5.01 -20.59
C GLN A 705 5.21 -4.93 -21.80
N VAL A 706 5.00 -3.98 -22.73
CA VAL A 706 5.88 -3.81 -23.88
C VAL A 706 7.25 -3.30 -23.43
N VAL A 707 7.32 -2.34 -22.51
CA VAL A 707 8.59 -1.88 -21.92
C VAL A 707 9.34 -3.02 -21.25
N THR A 708 8.67 -3.81 -20.42
CA THR A 708 9.29 -4.99 -19.78
C THR A 708 9.85 -5.97 -20.80
N LYS A 709 9.12 -6.23 -21.91
CA LYS A 709 9.59 -7.09 -22.99
C LYS A 709 10.81 -6.50 -23.69
N ILE A 710 10.83 -5.21 -24.02
CA ILE A 710 11.98 -4.53 -24.64
C ILE A 710 13.25 -4.70 -23.79
N ARG A 711 13.09 -4.68 -22.46
CA ARG A 711 14.17 -4.83 -21.51
C ARG A 711 14.65 -6.26 -21.31
N ASP A 712 14.11 -7.25 -22.01
CA ASP A 712 14.64 -8.61 -21.97
C ASP A 712 16.05 -8.64 -22.61
N PRO A 713 17.09 -9.04 -21.86
CA PRO A 713 18.45 -9.11 -22.38
C PRO A 713 18.63 -10.13 -23.51
N ARG A 714 17.71 -11.08 -23.68
CA ARG A 714 17.78 -12.17 -24.67
C ARG A 714 17.34 -11.77 -26.07
N LEU A 715 16.73 -10.60 -26.23
CA LEU A 715 16.21 -10.14 -27.53
C LEU A 715 17.31 -9.71 -28.48
N SER A 716 17.14 -10.05 -29.76
CA SER A 716 17.94 -9.50 -30.85
C SER A 716 17.62 -8.01 -31.10
N GLU A 717 18.54 -7.32 -31.78
CA GLU A 717 18.38 -5.89 -32.10
C GLU A 717 17.17 -5.65 -33.03
N GLU A 718 16.88 -6.57 -33.95
CA GLU A 718 15.71 -6.51 -34.83
C GLU A 718 14.40 -6.67 -34.02
N GLU A 719 14.33 -7.64 -33.12
CA GLU A 719 13.15 -7.84 -32.25
C GLU A 719 12.91 -6.63 -31.35
N ARG A 720 13.97 -6.05 -30.77
CA ARG A 720 13.87 -4.81 -29.99
C ARG A 720 13.34 -3.65 -30.82
N SER A 721 13.80 -3.48 -32.06
CA SER A 721 13.29 -2.44 -32.96
C SER A 721 11.80 -2.61 -33.25
N THR A 722 11.34 -3.85 -33.48
CA THR A 722 9.90 -4.11 -33.69
C THR A 722 9.05 -3.82 -32.44
N LEU A 723 9.55 -4.16 -31.25
CA LEU A 723 8.88 -3.86 -30.00
C LEU A 723 8.90 -2.36 -29.68
N GLN A 724 9.95 -1.64 -30.07
CA GLN A 724 10.01 -0.18 -29.94
C GLN A 724 8.93 0.49 -30.82
N ALA A 725 8.76 0.05 -32.06
CA ALA A 725 7.67 0.55 -32.92
C ALA A 725 6.27 0.23 -32.34
N ALA A 726 6.11 -0.94 -31.71
CA ALA A 726 4.87 -1.27 -31.00
C ALA A 726 4.66 -0.39 -29.76
N LEU A 727 5.72 -0.09 -29.00
CA LEU A 727 5.68 0.81 -27.85
C LEU A 727 5.26 2.22 -28.28
N ASP A 728 5.84 2.75 -29.35
CA ASP A 728 5.52 4.09 -29.86
C ASP A 728 4.03 4.20 -30.22
N LYS A 729 3.46 3.14 -30.81
CA LYS A 729 2.02 3.05 -31.08
C LYS A 729 1.18 3.01 -29.81
N GLU A 730 1.48 2.12 -28.87
CA GLU A 730 0.73 2.01 -27.60
C GLU A 730 0.83 3.30 -26.77
N MET A 731 1.98 3.98 -26.81
CA MET A 731 2.19 5.30 -26.21
C MET A 731 1.33 6.38 -26.88
N ALA A 732 1.23 6.38 -28.22
CA ALA A 732 0.36 7.31 -28.94
C ALA A 732 -1.12 7.07 -28.59
N ASP A 733 -1.56 5.81 -28.54
CA ASP A 733 -2.90 5.42 -28.15
C ASP A 733 -3.20 5.84 -26.69
N MET A 734 -2.25 5.64 -25.78
CA MET A 734 -2.35 6.09 -24.39
C MET A 734 -2.50 7.61 -24.30
N LYS A 735 -1.65 8.39 -24.99
CA LYS A 735 -1.71 9.85 -25.01
C LYS A 735 -3.02 10.37 -25.59
N SER A 736 -3.50 9.77 -26.67
CA SER A 736 -4.79 10.13 -27.28
C SER A 736 -5.96 9.90 -26.31
N LEU A 737 -5.93 8.80 -25.55
CA LEU A 737 -6.95 8.51 -24.56
C LEU A 737 -6.94 9.52 -23.40
N PHE A 738 -5.74 9.85 -22.86
CA PHE A 738 -5.61 10.89 -21.83
C PHE A 738 -6.07 12.26 -22.33
N SER A 739 -5.67 12.65 -23.55
CA SER A 739 -6.13 13.91 -24.17
C SER A 739 -7.66 13.95 -24.28
N SER A 740 -8.29 12.86 -24.71
CA SER A 740 -9.76 12.78 -24.81
C SER A 740 -10.44 12.98 -23.46
N ILE A 741 -9.86 12.44 -22.38
CA ILE A 741 -10.36 12.65 -21.01
C ILE A 741 -10.16 14.09 -20.59
N GLU A 742 -8.96 14.65 -20.78
CA GLU A 742 -8.64 16.04 -20.42
C GLU A 742 -9.54 17.05 -21.12
N ASP A 743 -9.79 16.87 -22.42
CA ASP A 743 -10.68 17.73 -23.20
C ASP A 743 -12.12 17.65 -22.67
N ALA A 744 -12.61 16.43 -22.41
CA ALA A 744 -13.96 16.21 -21.92
C ALA A 744 -14.19 16.84 -20.52
N VAL A 745 -13.31 16.58 -19.55
CA VAL A 745 -13.45 17.11 -18.19
C VAL A 745 -13.01 18.58 -18.09
N GLY A 746 -12.08 19.01 -18.92
CA GLY A 746 -11.67 20.42 -19.06
C GLY A 746 -12.80 21.30 -19.56
N SER A 747 -13.67 20.78 -20.44
CA SER A 747 -14.87 21.50 -20.87
C SER A 747 -15.85 21.80 -19.71
N VAL A 748 -15.95 20.87 -18.74
CA VAL A 748 -16.75 21.04 -17.52
C VAL A 748 -16.07 22.02 -16.58
N ALA A 749 -14.76 21.87 -16.34
CA ALA A 749 -13.98 22.74 -15.45
C ALA A 749 -13.99 24.21 -15.90
N SER A 750 -13.96 24.46 -17.21
CA SER A 750 -13.99 25.80 -17.80
C SER A 750 -15.39 26.36 -18.06
N ALA A 751 -16.45 25.59 -17.77
CA ALA A 751 -17.84 25.91 -18.10
C ALA A 751 -18.08 26.21 -19.60
N SER A 752 -17.25 25.64 -20.48
CA SER A 752 -17.36 25.82 -21.94
C SER A 752 -18.33 24.84 -22.60
N LYS A 753 -18.91 23.91 -21.82
CA LYS A 753 -19.87 22.91 -22.32
C LYS A 753 -21.27 23.51 -22.53
N ASP A 754 -21.91 23.15 -23.65
CA ASP A 754 -23.28 23.57 -23.97
C ASP A 754 -24.26 23.26 -22.82
N GLY A 755 -25.04 24.27 -22.41
CA GLY A 755 -25.98 24.19 -21.29
C GLY A 755 -25.44 24.65 -19.93
N MET A 756 -24.17 25.05 -19.83
CA MET A 756 -23.55 25.67 -18.64
C MET A 756 -23.45 27.21 -18.75
N ILE A 757 -24.48 27.85 -19.32
CA ILE A 757 -24.55 29.31 -19.43
C ILE A 757 -24.84 29.90 -18.05
N GLU A 758 -24.08 30.92 -17.65
CA GLU A 758 -24.26 31.65 -16.38
C GLU A 758 -25.75 31.94 -16.10
N SER A 759 -26.29 31.23 -15.10
CA SER A 759 -27.67 31.44 -14.67
C SER A 759 -27.76 32.64 -13.73
N SER A 760 -28.80 33.47 -13.88
CA SER A 760 -29.12 34.51 -12.89
C SER A 760 -29.76 33.96 -11.61
N ASP A 761 -30.05 32.66 -11.58
CA ASP A 761 -30.56 31.93 -10.41
C ASP A 761 -29.40 31.49 -9.51
N ALA A 762 -29.41 31.95 -8.27
CA ALA A 762 -28.34 31.69 -7.30
C ALA A 762 -28.14 30.19 -7.02
N LEU A 763 -29.21 29.39 -6.99
CA LEU A 763 -29.12 27.95 -6.72
C LEU A 763 -28.44 27.21 -7.89
N ARG A 764 -28.80 27.59 -9.12
CA ARG A 764 -28.15 27.04 -10.32
C ARG A 764 -26.70 27.47 -10.44
N ALA A 765 -26.37 28.68 -10.01
CA ALA A 765 -24.99 29.15 -9.99
C ALA A 765 -24.11 28.34 -9.00
N GLU A 766 -24.65 28.00 -7.82
CA GLU A 766 -23.97 27.14 -6.84
C GLU A 766 -23.78 25.71 -7.35
N GLU A 767 -24.81 25.15 -8.00
CA GLU A 767 -24.72 23.85 -8.67
C GLU A 767 -23.62 23.83 -9.74
N GLU A 768 -23.61 24.84 -10.62
CA GLU A 768 -22.60 24.96 -11.67
C GLU A 768 -21.19 25.13 -11.11
N SER A 769 -21.02 25.90 -10.04
CA SER A 769 -19.72 26.04 -9.36
C SER A 769 -19.22 24.70 -8.84
N THR A 770 -20.09 23.95 -8.17
CA THR A 770 -19.75 22.62 -7.63
C THR A 770 -19.36 21.65 -8.75
N LEU A 771 -20.07 21.66 -9.88
CA LEU A 771 -19.73 20.82 -11.04
C LEU A 771 -18.41 21.22 -11.70
N ARG A 772 -18.08 22.52 -11.76
CA ARG A 772 -16.76 22.99 -12.24
C ARG A 772 -15.63 22.48 -11.35
N GLU A 773 -15.82 22.48 -10.02
CA GLU A 773 -14.86 21.91 -9.08
C GLU A 773 -14.63 20.42 -9.30
N TRP A 774 -15.70 19.65 -9.55
CA TRP A 774 -15.57 18.24 -9.95
C TRP A 774 -14.78 18.06 -11.24
N GLY A 775 -15.04 18.90 -12.26
CA GLY A 775 -14.25 18.94 -13.49
C GLY A 775 -12.77 19.21 -13.23
N ALA A 776 -12.46 20.19 -12.39
CA ALA A 776 -11.08 20.54 -12.02
C ALA A 776 -10.37 19.41 -11.25
N LYS A 777 -11.07 18.75 -10.31
CA LYS A 777 -10.60 17.58 -9.58
C LYS A 777 -10.24 16.42 -10.52
N TRP A 778 -11.11 16.11 -11.48
CA TRP A 778 -10.84 15.08 -12.49
C TRP A 778 -9.64 15.46 -13.36
N LEU A 779 -9.63 16.68 -13.90
CA LEU A 779 -8.54 17.17 -14.76
C LEU A 779 -7.18 17.03 -14.09
N ARG A 780 -7.11 17.42 -12.81
CA ARG A 780 -5.91 17.31 -11.98
C ARG A 780 -5.40 15.86 -11.85
N VAL A 781 -6.30 14.91 -11.60
CA VAL A 781 -5.94 13.48 -11.48
C VAL A 781 -5.39 12.92 -12.79
N PHE A 782 -6.08 13.15 -13.91
CA PHE A 782 -5.68 12.53 -15.18
C PHE A 782 -4.42 13.16 -15.77
N ARG A 783 -4.15 14.44 -15.52
CA ARG A 783 -2.86 15.08 -15.81
C ARG A 783 -1.72 14.47 -15.00
N ARG A 784 -1.92 14.28 -13.68
CA ARG A 784 -0.94 13.62 -12.82
C ARG A 784 -0.63 12.21 -13.33
N ARG A 785 -1.67 11.42 -13.63
CA ARG A 785 -1.49 10.06 -14.16
C ARG A 785 -0.73 10.04 -15.48
N ALA A 786 -1.10 10.89 -16.44
CA ALA A 786 -0.39 10.98 -17.70
C ALA A 786 1.10 11.31 -17.50
N ALA A 787 1.40 12.31 -16.68
CA ALA A 787 2.78 12.72 -16.38
C ALA A 787 3.59 11.61 -15.72
N VAL A 788 3.02 10.90 -14.73
CA VAL A 788 3.69 9.81 -14.00
C VAL A 788 3.98 8.63 -14.94
N GLU A 789 3.02 8.23 -15.78
CA GLU A 789 3.23 7.09 -16.69
C GLU A 789 4.24 7.43 -17.79
N GLU A 790 4.26 8.67 -18.29
CA GLU A 790 5.28 9.12 -19.23
C GLU A 790 6.69 9.18 -18.62
N SER A 791 6.83 9.68 -17.38
CA SER A 791 8.11 9.69 -16.67
C SER A 791 8.59 8.27 -16.40
N TRP A 792 7.71 7.37 -15.98
CA TRP A 792 8.07 5.97 -15.75
C TRP A 792 8.63 5.29 -17.01
N VAL A 793 7.98 5.45 -18.17
CA VAL A 793 8.50 4.84 -19.43
C VAL A 793 9.88 5.37 -19.77
N LYS A 794 10.11 6.68 -19.63
CA LYS A 794 11.41 7.31 -19.90
C LYS A 794 12.49 6.78 -18.95
N GLU A 795 12.21 6.76 -17.65
CA GLU A 795 13.14 6.29 -16.62
C GLU A 795 13.46 4.80 -16.79
N GLU A 796 12.43 3.98 -17.05
CA GLU A 796 12.60 2.54 -17.15
C GLU A 796 13.39 2.14 -18.40
N LEU A 797 13.26 2.87 -19.51
CA LEU A 797 14.08 2.65 -20.72
C LEU A 797 15.50 3.23 -20.60
N ALA A 798 15.72 4.22 -19.74
CA ALA A 798 17.04 4.80 -19.50
C ALA A 798 17.94 3.90 -18.62
N LYS A 799 17.34 3.01 -17.83
CA LYS A 799 18.08 2.03 -17.01
C LYS A 799 18.87 1.06 -17.89
N PRO A 800 20.06 0.61 -17.44
CA PRO A 800 20.80 -0.42 -18.14
C PRO A 800 19.96 -1.71 -18.29
N LEU A 801 20.26 -2.48 -19.33
CA LEU A 801 19.63 -3.78 -19.52
C LEU A 801 19.98 -4.71 -18.34
N PRO A 802 19.01 -5.47 -17.82
CA PRO A 802 19.28 -6.46 -16.79
C PRO A 802 20.36 -7.45 -17.24
N GLU A 803 21.32 -7.77 -16.38
CA GLU A 803 22.29 -8.82 -16.66
C GLU A 803 21.60 -10.19 -16.73
N LEU A 804 22.06 -11.05 -17.63
CA LEU A 804 21.59 -12.45 -17.65
C LEU A 804 21.99 -13.11 -16.32
N PRO A 805 21.10 -13.87 -15.67
CA PRO A 805 21.48 -14.65 -14.50
C PRO A 805 22.68 -15.53 -14.86
N ALA A 806 23.74 -15.48 -14.06
CA ALA A 806 24.87 -16.38 -14.23
C ALA A 806 24.35 -17.83 -14.26
N GLU A 807 24.69 -18.59 -15.30
CA GLU A 807 24.36 -20.01 -15.35
C GLU A 807 24.89 -20.67 -14.07
N PRO A 808 24.08 -21.50 -13.37
CA PRO A 808 24.57 -22.19 -12.19
C PRO A 808 25.77 -23.03 -12.61
N GLU A 809 26.94 -22.78 -11.99
CA GLU A 809 28.14 -23.55 -12.27
C GLU A 809 27.82 -25.05 -12.17
N PRO A 810 28.25 -25.87 -13.15
CA PRO A 810 28.03 -27.30 -13.07
C PRO A 810 28.72 -27.82 -11.82
N LYS A 811 27.94 -28.32 -10.86
CA LYS A 811 28.46 -29.05 -9.71
C LYS A 811 29.30 -30.21 -10.24
N VAL A 812 30.61 -30.11 -10.09
CA VAL A 812 31.53 -31.21 -10.35
C VAL A 812 31.34 -32.20 -9.20
N ASP A 813 30.50 -33.21 -9.41
CA ASP A 813 30.40 -34.35 -8.50
C ASP A 813 31.67 -35.20 -8.62
N ASP A 814 32.66 -34.93 -7.76
CA ASP A 814 33.79 -35.82 -7.53
C ASP A 814 33.30 -37.06 -6.75
N VAL A 815 32.75 -38.05 -7.46
CA VAL A 815 32.54 -39.40 -6.92
C VAL A 815 33.59 -40.32 -7.51
N LYS A 816 34.65 -40.57 -6.73
CA LYS A 816 35.56 -41.71 -6.92
C LYS A 816 34.75 -43.01 -6.88
N MET A 817 34.66 -43.70 -8.01
CA MET A 817 34.20 -45.08 -8.05
C MET A 817 35.33 -46.02 -7.57
N GLU A 818 35.11 -46.70 -6.45
CA GLU A 818 35.81 -47.95 -6.13
C GLU A 818 35.06 -49.13 -6.75
N ASP A 819 35.80 -49.95 -7.49
CA ASP A 819 35.37 -51.19 -8.12
C ASP A 819 34.79 -52.19 -7.11
N THR A 820 33.52 -52.57 -7.27
CA THR A 820 33.03 -53.88 -6.82
C THR A 820 32.14 -54.53 -7.89
N LYS A 821 32.54 -55.76 -8.28
CA LYS A 821 31.93 -56.59 -9.31
C LYS A 821 30.50 -57.06 -8.98
N PRO A 822 29.68 -57.39 -9.98
CA PRO A 822 28.29 -57.79 -9.80
C PRO A 822 28.14 -59.30 -9.56
N THR A 823 27.14 -59.68 -8.76
CA THR A 823 26.58 -61.04 -8.72
C THR A 823 25.12 -61.03 -9.18
N ASN A 824 24.85 -61.90 -10.14
CA ASN A 824 23.58 -62.18 -10.82
C ASN A 824 22.46 -62.73 -9.92
N GLY A 825 21.23 -62.47 -10.34
CA GLY A 825 19.97 -63.15 -10.00
C GLY A 825 18.83 -62.13 -10.02
N GLY A 826 17.87 -62.09 -10.95
CA GLY A 826 17.22 -63.17 -11.70
C GLY A 826 15.87 -63.47 -11.04
N ALA A 827 14.80 -62.77 -11.44
CA ALA A 827 13.40 -63.23 -11.32
C ALA A 827 12.45 -62.33 -12.15
N GLU A 828 11.60 -63.01 -12.92
CA GLU A 828 10.59 -62.53 -13.86
C GLU A 828 9.26 -62.12 -13.19
N ASP A 829 8.30 -61.74 -14.06
CA ASP A 829 6.86 -61.47 -13.91
C ASP A 829 6.43 -60.04 -13.57
N GLY A 830 5.53 -59.37 -14.30
CA GLY A 830 4.77 -59.73 -15.50
C GLY A 830 3.67 -58.70 -15.81
N ARG A 831 3.46 -58.44 -17.11
CA ARG A 831 2.26 -57.93 -17.82
C ARG A 831 1.68 -56.52 -17.56
N GLN A 832 1.87 -55.70 -18.61
CA GLN A 832 0.85 -55.02 -19.46
C GLN A 832 -0.21 -54.09 -18.85
N GLY A 833 -0.19 -52.84 -19.31
CA GLY A 833 -1.31 -51.91 -19.24
C GLY A 833 -1.02 -50.59 -19.97
N SER A 834 -1.35 -50.54 -21.27
CA SER A 834 -1.34 -49.37 -22.15
C SER A 834 -2.23 -48.22 -21.67
N ARG A 835 -1.77 -46.96 -21.80
CA ARG A 835 -2.57 -45.84 -22.33
C ARG A 835 -1.76 -44.55 -22.52
N GLU A 836 -1.86 -44.00 -23.72
CA GLU A 836 -1.60 -42.61 -24.08
C GLU A 836 -2.44 -41.66 -23.21
N GLY A 837 -1.90 -40.46 -22.96
CA GLY A 837 -2.56 -39.40 -22.21
C GLY A 837 -1.66 -38.17 -22.12
N ASP A 838 -1.53 -37.50 -23.26
CA ASP A 838 -1.01 -36.14 -23.40
C ASP A 838 -1.97 -35.18 -22.68
N LEU A 839 -1.47 -34.48 -21.65
CA LEU A 839 -2.18 -33.41 -20.94
C LEU A 839 -1.22 -32.24 -20.83
N GLY A 840 -1.44 -31.25 -21.69
CA GLY A 840 -0.83 -29.93 -21.59
C GLY A 840 -1.34 -29.19 -20.37
N ASP A 841 -0.42 -28.79 -19.51
CA ASP A 841 -0.65 -27.85 -18.42
C ASP A 841 -0.84 -26.43 -19.00
N GLY A 842 -2.09 -25.98 -18.96
CA GLY A 842 -2.46 -24.58 -19.04
C GLY A 842 -2.84 -24.09 -17.65
N ALA A 843 -1.94 -23.37 -16.99
CA ALA A 843 -2.24 -22.64 -15.76
C ALA A 843 -1.26 -21.46 -15.62
N ASP A 844 -1.57 -20.36 -16.31
CA ASP A 844 -1.02 -19.04 -16.01
C ASP A 844 -2.11 -17.99 -16.21
N GLY A 845 -2.34 -17.16 -15.18
CA GLY A 845 -3.09 -15.93 -15.33
C GLY A 845 -3.97 -15.54 -14.14
N ILE A 846 -3.36 -15.09 -13.04
CA ILE A 846 -3.80 -13.91 -12.27
C ILE A 846 -2.55 -13.29 -11.62
N GLU A 847 -2.04 -12.21 -12.20
CA GLU A 847 -1.40 -11.10 -11.45
C GLU A 847 -1.78 -9.76 -12.08
#